data_AF-A0A7J5LI65-F1
#
_entry.id   AF-A0A7J5LI65-F1
#
_cell.length_a   1.000
_cell.length_b   1.000
_cell.length_c   1.000
_cell.angle_alpha   90.00
_cell.angle_beta   90.00
_cell.angle_gamma   90.00
#
_symmetry.space_group_name_H-M   'P 1'
#
loop_
_entity.id
_entity.type
_entity.pdbx_description
1 polymer ?
#
loop_
_entity_poly.entity_id
_entity_poly.type
_entity_poly.pdbx_seq_one_letter_code
_entity_poly.pdbx_strand_id
1 'polypeptide(L)'
;MKKVIFILLLLSTDILPVSAQTMSEWLFHIRGMDEYMHEQGGKLMTGKDASNDSYLWLIEATDSESVRIRNKRSGKYLQLVGGDVLLSPMSNVQDSSFIWSYKGFDWAQMSNCGWFTLTNAKGIKGSYLVARNGAIVYIPVNRNIEFNAHWTPVRQNSETLPFTLSTDRVIESSFLGKRTAIALSDEEMTSDYHGMNRWKLSKDISAFPQFTVKNNTLIPALYNMALEETLLNILPDSTWKAGANWADTWTRDAVYSIYFSYAWIMPGMSRRTLEKQTLKNPSEALQDTGTGGSYPISTDRVVWAIAAWEYYLVTGDKGWLKEAYEGLRNTALKDLHVAFDSNVNLFKGETCSMDWRTHTYPNWFTNVNIGESFSSGTNALHLFLYRFLKDAGNILKVSVEEQELWHVASEKLKQSINKYFWNKEKGLFNCYLYPEFMDYVASQRVGCMSNGLASILGVASPQQISEVVRNFPMYAYGAAVLYPTIPDDFAYHNKSIWAVWQTPLMYAAKQVRNLTVTEHLMRSLVRQSALFLTHKENLTYDTGYDCNTALNSDRQLWSVASYIGMVYRILFGMELTQEGIHFNPMLPDWVGNEIKLRNFKYRDAILNISVKGEGTKIASLMVNGKPQKASYILPSDARGRYDIVISLVKDIDSDETINLVAAGPRNCWSPVEPVIRLENQYIHWTMQPGVTYRLKGMGIDKKVQSPYNLRKEKSGYYAVCAVDEEGVESDLSNPVLYTSYERRYEAEDFAASSFVATEEKGYSGKGYVKDYSAESADLSIEIEIPEPGDYMIRFTGSNGNGPHDTFCTIRSLFLDGKDYGTVILEAYGDWAEWTHSNHVIFHNLSAGKHTLSLKFNPEERGFDNNMSFNKKNLNDWFIDYLTVVRL
;
A
#
# COMPACT_ATOMS: atom_id res chain seq x y z
N MET A 1 -1.76 75.98 -37.31
CA MET A 1 -1.09 74.69 -37.64
C MET A 1 -1.83 73.58 -36.91
N LYS A 2 -2.26 72.54 -37.65
CA LYS A 2 -3.16 71.46 -37.20
C LYS A 2 -2.37 70.24 -36.70
N LYS A 3 -2.96 69.54 -35.73
CA LYS A 3 -2.60 68.22 -35.16
C LYS A 3 -2.78 67.07 -36.16
N VAL A 4 -1.94 66.02 -36.04
CA VAL A 4 -2.17 64.60 -36.45
C VAL A 4 -1.24 63.74 -35.56
N ILE A 5 -1.68 63.04 -34.51
CA ILE A 5 -2.24 61.66 -34.38
C ILE A 5 -1.45 60.57 -35.13
N PHE A 6 -0.77 59.70 -34.37
CA PHE A 6 -0.46 58.33 -34.79
C PHE A 6 -0.81 57.37 -33.66
N ILE A 7 -1.68 56.42 -33.97
CA ILE A 7 -2.15 55.31 -33.13
C ILE A 7 -1.25 54.11 -33.48
N LEU A 8 -0.62 53.48 -32.48
CA LEU A 8 -0.06 52.13 -32.62
C LEU A 8 -0.96 51.14 -31.87
N LEU A 9 -1.57 50.22 -32.61
CA LEU A 9 -2.18 49.01 -32.07
C LEU A 9 -1.07 48.08 -31.55
N LEU A 10 -1.09 47.78 -30.25
CA LEU A 10 -0.40 46.61 -29.69
C LEU A 10 -1.39 45.46 -29.62
N LEU A 11 -1.26 44.50 -30.53
CA LEU A 11 -1.82 43.16 -30.38
C LEU A 11 -0.97 42.43 -29.35
N SER A 12 -1.43 42.38 -28.10
CA SER A 12 -0.89 41.46 -27.09
C SER A 12 -1.45 40.06 -27.36
N THR A 13 -0.70 39.26 -28.09
CA THR A 13 -0.86 37.80 -28.03
C THR A 13 -0.25 37.33 -26.71
N ASP A 14 -1.09 37.05 -25.72
CA ASP A 14 -0.69 36.32 -24.51
C ASP A 14 -0.32 34.89 -24.90
N ILE A 15 0.94 34.69 -25.27
CA ILE A 15 1.55 33.36 -25.31
C ILE A 15 2.09 33.11 -23.91
N LEU A 16 1.36 32.33 -23.12
CA LEU A 16 1.92 31.70 -21.92
C LEU A 16 3.14 30.88 -22.35
N PRO A 17 4.33 31.09 -21.75
CA PRO A 17 5.48 30.26 -22.07
C PRO A 17 5.20 28.87 -21.50
N VAL A 18 4.90 27.91 -22.38
CA VAL A 18 5.09 26.50 -22.08
C VAL A 18 6.56 26.36 -21.71
N SER A 19 6.86 26.15 -20.43
CA SER A 19 8.20 25.76 -19.98
C SER A 19 8.70 24.66 -20.90
N ALA A 20 9.79 24.93 -21.64
CA ALA A 20 10.36 23.94 -22.53
C ALA A 20 10.83 22.77 -21.67
N GLN A 21 10.02 21.71 -21.65
CA GLN A 21 10.29 20.53 -20.84
C GLN A 21 11.67 19.99 -21.20
N THR A 22 12.58 20.01 -20.23
CA THR A 22 13.92 19.47 -20.36
C THR A 22 13.85 17.95 -20.51
N MET A 23 14.80 17.38 -21.26
CA MET A 23 14.96 15.94 -21.35
C MET A 23 15.40 15.40 -19.98
N SER A 24 14.79 14.31 -19.51
CA SER A 24 15.23 13.63 -18.29
C SER A 24 16.63 13.03 -18.51
N GLU A 25 17.46 13.15 -17.49
CA GLU A 25 18.81 12.59 -17.44
C GLU A 25 18.81 11.31 -16.60
N TRP A 26 19.46 10.27 -17.09
CA TRP A 26 19.40 8.93 -16.50
C TRP A 26 20.80 8.39 -16.22
N LEU A 27 20.98 7.82 -15.03
CA LEU A 27 22.04 6.86 -14.75
C LEU A 27 21.53 5.45 -15.05
N PHE A 28 22.43 4.51 -15.32
CA PHE A 28 22.12 3.08 -15.40
C PHE A 28 22.95 2.31 -14.38
N HIS A 29 22.31 1.94 -13.28
CA HIS A 29 22.90 1.14 -12.20
C HIS A 29 22.79 -0.35 -12.52
N ILE A 30 23.82 -1.15 -12.20
CA ILE A 30 23.81 -2.60 -12.40
C ILE A 30 23.41 -3.34 -11.11
N ARG A 31 22.54 -4.36 -11.20
CA ARG A 31 22.09 -5.11 -10.01
C ARG A 31 23.27 -5.84 -9.34
N GLY A 32 23.29 -5.81 -8.01
CA GLY A 32 24.28 -6.54 -7.20
C GLY A 32 25.70 -5.98 -7.26
N MET A 33 25.91 -4.88 -8.00
CA MET A 33 27.17 -4.15 -8.05
C MET A 33 26.86 -2.69 -7.80
N ASP A 34 27.66 -2.03 -6.98
CA ASP A 34 27.50 -0.61 -6.70
C ASP A 34 28.18 0.25 -7.79
N GLU A 35 27.85 -0.03 -9.05
CA GLU A 35 28.47 0.53 -10.26
C GLU A 35 27.43 1.03 -11.26
N TYR A 36 27.85 1.97 -12.11
CA TYR A 36 27.04 2.64 -13.11
C TYR A 36 27.70 2.61 -14.49
N MET A 37 26.87 2.56 -15.54
CA MET A 37 27.32 2.65 -16.93
C MET A 37 27.85 4.05 -17.26
N HIS A 38 29.06 4.13 -17.84
CA HIS A 38 29.63 5.39 -18.32
C HIS A 38 30.46 5.23 -19.58
N GLU A 39 30.76 6.37 -20.21
CA GLU A 39 31.71 6.43 -21.32
C GLU A 39 33.14 6.68 -20.80
N GLN A 40 34.10 5.91 -21.34
CA GLN A 40 35.52 6.18 -21.22
C GLN A 40 36.23 5.97 -22.56
N GLY A 41 36.80 7.03 -23.14
CA GLY A 41 37.56 6.93 -24.39
C GLY A 41 36.75 6.38 -25.58
N GLY A 42 35.43 6.65 -25.63
CA GLY A 42 34.51 6.12 -26.66
C GLY A 42 34.06 4.67 -26.45
N LYS A 43 34.47 4.03 -25.36
CA LYS A 43 34.02 2.70 -24.93
C LYS A 43 33.01 2.82 -23.78
N LEU A 44 32.19 1.77 -23.62
CA LEU A 44 31.20 1.64 -22.57
C LEU A 44 31.78 0.80 -21.42
N MET A 45 31.81 1.38 -20.22
CA MET A 45 32.47 0.82 -19.04
C MET A 45 31.52 0.89 -17.83
N THR A 46 31.82 0.12 -16.78
CA THR A 46 31.22 0.33 -15.46
C THR A 46 32.19 1.03 -14.53
N GLY A 47 31.65 1.86 -13.64
CA GLY A 47 32.43 2.61 -12.66
C GLY A 47 31.60 3.00 -11.44
N LYS A 48 32.29 3.21 -10.32
CA LYS A 48 31.72 3.77 -9.09
C LYS A 48 31.64 5.29 -9.18
N ASP A 49 30.91 5.89 -8.25
CA ASP A 49 30.89 7.35 -8.02
C ASP A 49 30.50 8.16 -9.27
N ALA A 50 29.26 7.94 -9.72
CA ALA A 50 28.64 8.59 -10.87
C ALA A 50 28.55 10.13 -10.67
N SER A 51 29.63 10.84 -11.03
CA SER A 51 29.90 12.22 -10.59
C SER A 51 30.00 13.23 -11.73
N ASN A 52 29.91 12.80 -13.00
CA ASN A 52 30.02 13.69 -14.15
C ASN A 52 29.17 13.24 -15.35
N ASP A 53 29.05 14.10 -16.35
CA ASP A 53 28.21 13.90 -17.55
C ASP A 53 28.53 12.64 -18.38
N SER A 54 29.65 11.96 -18.14
CA SER A 54 29.94 10.67 -18.79
C SER A 54 29.06 9.51 -18.33
N TYR A 55 28.50 9.63 -17.12
CA TYR A 55 27.56 8.67 -16.54
C TYR A 55 26.11 8.97 -16.93
N LEU A 56 25.85 10.16 -17.47
CA LEU A 56 24.50 10.64 -17.76
C LEU A 56 24.09 10.32 -19.19
N TRP A 57 22.87 9.79 -19.31
CA TRP A 57 22.30 9.32 -20.56
C TRP A 57 20.97 10.02 -20.84
N LEU A 58 20.78 10.41 -22.10
CA LEU A 58 19.58 11.03 -22.63
C LEU A 58 18.88 10.00 -23.52
N ILE A 59 17.58 9.82 -23.31
CA ILE A 59 16.80 8.80 -24.01
C ILE A 59 15.89 9.44 -25.04
N GLU A 60 15.99 8.98 -26.28
CA GLU A 60 15.20 9.49 -27.40
C GLU A 60 14.21 8.42 -27.88
N ALA A 61 12.95 8.82 -28.02
CA ALA A 61 11.86 7.90 -28.39
C ALA A 61 11.98 7.42 -29.85
N THR A 62 11.39 6.25 -30.11
CA THR A 62 11.04 5.77 -31.45
C THR A 62 9.52 5.66 -31.56
N ASP A 63 9.02 5.23 -32.74
CA ASP A 63 7.58 5.00 -32.98
C ASP A 63 7.01 3.80 -32.17
N SER A 64 7.87 3.09 -31.44
CA SER A 64 7.55 2.01 -30.50
C SER A 64 8.15 2.31 -29.12
N GLU A 65 8.02 1.39 -28.16
CA GLU A 65 8.71 1.46 -26.86
C GLU A 65 10.25 1.38 -26.96
N SER A 66 10.79 1.09 -28.13
CA SER A 66 12.24 1.13 -28.35
C SER A 66 12.77 2.56 -28.30
N VAL A 67 14.06 2.71 -28.03
CA VAL A 67 14.71 3.98 -27.77
C VAL A 67 16.08 4.07 -28.46
N ARG A 68 16.60 5.29 -28.52
CA ARG A 68 18.02 5.57 -28.75
C ARG A 68 18.62 6.15 -27.48
N ILE A 69 19.81 5.70 -27.11
CA ILE A 69 20.46 6.06 -25.84
C ILE A 69 21.70 6.88 -26.18
N ARG A 70 21.72 8.15 -25.79
CA ARG A 70 22.79 9.12 -26.08
C ARG A 70 23.54 9.50 -24.81
N ASN A 71 24.87 9.49 -24.86
CA ASN A 71 25.69 10.00 -23.78
C ASN A 71 25.62 11.53 -23.71
N LYS A 72 25.43 12.10 -22.52
CA LYS A 72 25.31 13.55 -22.34
C LYS A 72 26.61 14.28 -22.68
N ARG A 73 27.76 13.76 -22.24
CA ARG A 73 29.07 14.40 -22.47
C ARG A 73 29.51 14.37 -23.93
N SER A 74 29.54 13.20 -24.57
CA SER A 74 30.06 13.10 -25.94
C SER A 74 29.03 13.35 -27.04
N GLY A 75 27.74 13.32 -26.71
CA GLY A 75 26.65 13.42 -27.68
C GLY A 75 26.54 12.20 -28.61
N LYS A 76 27.31 11.14 -28.37
CA LYS A 76 27.31 9.90 -29.16
C LYS A 76 26.27 8.91 -28.63
N TYR A 77 25.81 8.02 -29.50
CA TYR A 77 24.76 7.04 -29.23
C TYR A 77 25.33 5.63 -29.08
N LEU A 78 24.67 4.81 -28.26
CA LEU A 78 24.94 3.37 -28.20
C LEU A 78 24.60 2.73 -29.56
N GLN A 79 25.60 2.08 -30.15
CA GLN A 79 25.47 1.36 -31.42
C GLN A 79 25.99 -0.07 -31.27
N LEU A 80 25.24 -1.04 -31.82
CA LEU A 80 25.71 -2.42 -31.95
C LEU A 80 26.39 -2.63 -33.32
N VAL A 81 27.67 -2.98 -33.32
CA VAL A 81 28.46 -3.23 -34.55
C VAL A 81 29.23 -4.54 -34.40
N GLY A 82 28.91 -5.55 -35.22
CA GLY A 82 29.65 -6.82 -35.22
C GLY A 82 29.60 -7.62 -33.92
N GLY A 83 28.64 -7.35 -33.03
CA GLY A 83 28.57 -7.92 -31.68
C GLY A 83 29.17 -7.05 -30.58
N ASP A 84 29.91 -6.00 -30.94
CA ASP A 84 30.48 -5.04 -30.02
C ASP A 84 29.56 -3.83 -29.82
N VAL A 85 29.59 -3.24 -28.61
CA VAL A 85 28.84 -2.03 -28.27
C VAL A 85 29.79 -0.83 -28.31
N LEU A 86 29.53 0.09 -29.24
CA LEU A 86 30.34 1.29 -29.46
C LEU A 86 29.52 2.56 -29.23
N LEU A 87 30.21 3.66 -28.98
CA LEU A 87 29.61 4.99 -28.98
C LEU A 87 29.95 5.72 -30.28
N SER A 88 28.92 5.97 -31.09
CA SER A 88 29.06 6.54 -32.44
C SER A 88 28.17 7.77 -32.62
N PRO A 89 28.59 8.77 -33.43
CA PRO A 89 27.66 9.78 -33.90
C PRO A 89 26.57 9.11 -34.74
N MET A 90 25.31 9.52 -34.57
CA MET A 90 24.21 8.99 -35.37
C MET A 90 24.13 9.72 -36.70
N SER A 91 24.35 9.00 -37.80
CA SER A 91 24.28 9.52 -39.16
C SER A 91 22.94 9.23 -39.86
N ASN A 92 22.24 8.17 -39.44
CA ASN A 92 20.94 7.76 -39.98
C ASN A 92 20.01 7.32 -38.86
N VAL A 93 18.89 8.04 -38.70
CA VAL A 93 17.87 7.79 -37.67
C VAL A 93 17.18 6.43 -37.84
N GLN A 94 17.17 5.88 -39.06
CA GLN A 94 16.56 4.58 -39.38
C GLN A 94 17.50 3.37 -39.19
N ASP A 95 18.77 3.59 -38.83
CA ASP A 95 19.69 2.48 -38.61
C ASP A 95 19.36 1.74 -37.30
N SER A 96 18.84 0.52 -37.46
CA SER A 96 18.44 -0.34 -36.34
C SER A 96 19.58 -0.74 -35.41
N SER A 97 20.86 -0.53 -35.78
CA SER A 97 21.99 -0.71 -34.86
C SER A 97 21.96 0.24 -33.66
N PHE A 98 21.25 1.37 -33.76
CA PHE A 98 21.08 2.35 -32.68
C PHE A 98 19.78 2.17 -31.88
N ILE A 99 18.94 1.19 -32.24
CA ILE A 99 17.63 0.98 -31.62
C ILE A 99 17.76 -0.08 -30.52
N TRP A 100 17.48 0.34 -29.30
CA TRP A 100 17.53 -0.49 -28.09
C TRP A 100 16.13 -0.64 -27.49
N SER A 101 15.89 -1.73 -26.78
CA SER A 101 14.65 -1.94 -26.04
C SER A 101 14.95 -2.40 -24.62
N TYR A 102 14.22 -1.85 -23.67
CA TYR A 102 14.17 -2.36 -22.31
C TYR A 102 13.28 -3.60 -22.29
N LYS A 103 13.77 -4.69 -21.70
CA LYS A 103 12.98 -5.88 -21.42
C LYS A 103 12.84 -6.01 -19.90
N GLY A 104 11.60 -5.86 -19.42
CA GLY A 104 11.22 -6.15 -18.04
C GLY A 104 10.94 -7.62 -17.81
N PHE A 105 10.40 -7.94 -16.65
CA PHE A 105 9.99 -9.26 -16.21
C PHE A 105 8.50 -9.25 -15.87
N ASP A 106 7.89 -10.43 -15.84
CA ASP A 106 6.49 -10.64 -15.51
C ASP A 106 6.36 -11.59 -14.31
N TRP A 107 5.12 -11.98 -14.00
CA TRP A 107 4.77 -12.93 -12.95
C TRP A 107 5.64 -14.19 -12.94
N ALA A 108 5.98 -14.75 -14.12
CA ALA A 108 6.75 -15.99 -14.20
C ALA A 108 8.23 -15.81 -13.79
N GLN A 109 8.72 -14.57 -13.72
CA GLN A 109 10.05 -14.21 -13.22
C GLN A 109 9.98 -13.04 -12.23
N MET A 110 8.96 -13.04 -11.37
CA MET A 110 8.63 -11.90 -10.50
C MET A 110 9.80 -11.38 -9.66
N SER A 111 10.71 -12.26 -9.20
CA SER A 111 11.90 -11.90 -8.41
C SER A 111 12.90 -10.96 -9.11
N ASN A 112 12.69 -10.71 -10.41
CA ASN A 112 13.48 -9.80 -11.23
C ASN A 112 12.68 -8.56 -11.69
N CYS A 113 11.40 -8.42 -11.34
CA CYS A 113 10.62 -7.22 -11.62
C CYS A 113 11.24 -5.98 -10.93
N GLY A 114 11.19 -4.83 -11.60
CA GLY A 114 11.91 -3.62 -11.20
C GLY A 114 13.31 -3.47 -11.82
N TRP A 115 13.88 -4.53 -12.41
CA TRP A 115 15.10 -4.45 -13.21
C TRP A 115 14.82 -4.66 -14.69
N PHE A 116 15.72 -4.18 -15.55
CA PHE A 116 15.61 -4.32 -17.00
C PHE A 116 16.84 -4.99 -17.59
N THR A 117 16.65 -5.79 -18.64
CA THR A 117 17.74 -6.17 -19.54
C THR A 117 17.62 -5.37 -20.84
N LEU A 118 18.75 -4.95 -21.43
CA LEU A 118 18.73 -4.21 -22.69
C LEU A 118 19.03 -5.12 -23.88
N THR A 119 18.19 -5.05 -24.91
CA THR A 119 18.36 -5.74 -26.20
C THR A 119 18.51 -4.73 -27.34
N ASN A 120 19.18 -5.11 -28.43
CA ASN A 120 19.32 -4.28 -29.63
C ASN A 120 18.55 -4.89 -30.81
N ALA A 121 17.99 -4.05 -31.69
CA ALA A 121 17.19 -4.50 -32.84
C ALA A 121 17.97 -5.29 -33.91
N LYS A 122 19.31 -5.12 -34.01
CA LYS A 122 20.20 -5.97 -34.85
C LYS A 122 20.84 -7.13 -34.09
N GLY A 123 20.60 -7.22 -32.79
CA GLY A 123 21.23 -8.19 -31.92
C GLY A 123 20.71 -9.61 -32.14
N ILE A 124 21.56 -10.61 -31.86
CA ILE A 124 21.14 -12.00 -31.80
C ILE A 124 20.13 -12.17 -30.67
N LYS A 125 19.05 -12.93 -30.92
CA LYS A 125 18.03 -13.24 -29.92
C LYS A 125 18.66 -13.97 -28.72
N GLY A 126 18.33 -13.53 -27.52
CA GLY A 126 18.91 -14.09 -26.28
C GLY A 126 20.23 -13.44 -25.87
N SER A 127 20.72 -12.45 -26.63
CA SER A 127 21.83 -11.58 -26.21
C SER A 127 21.34 -10.32 -25.53
N TYR A 128 22.10 -9.86 -24.54
CA TYR A 128 21.78 -8.68 -23.74
C TYR A 128 23.03 -7.84 -23.48
N LEU A 129 22.82 -6.59 -23.08
CA LEU A 129 23.89 -5.72 -22.57
C LEU A 129 24.32 -6.18 -21.17
N VAL A 130 25.60 -6.54 -21.01
CA VAL A 130 26.14 -7.20 -19.81
C VAL A 130 27.41 -6.50 -19.35
N ALA A 131 27.54 -6.27 -18.04
CA ALA A 131 28.83 -5.87 -17.48
C ALA A 131 29.71 -7.08 -17.16
N ARG A 132 30.99 -7.01 -17.55
CA ARG A 132 31.98 -8.05 -17.29
C ARG A 132 33.37 -7.44 -17.19
N ASN A 133 34.03 -7.65 -16.05
CA ASN A 133 35.40 -7.19 -15.80
C ASN A 133 35.59 -5.67 -16.06
N GLY A 134 34.64 -4.84 -15.62
CA GLY A 134 34.66 -3.39 -15.81
C GLY A 134 34.24 -2.89 -17.21
N ALA A 135 34.11 -3.79 -18.19
CA ALA A 135 33.63 -3.46 -19.53
C ALA A 135 32.16 -3.83 -19.72
N ILE A 136 31.49 -3.19 -20.69
CA ILE A 136 30.12 -3.54 -21.07
C ILE A 136 30.12 -4.13 -22.47
N VAL A 137 29.53 -5.32 -22.62
CA VAL A 137 29.52 -6.13 -23.84
C VAL A 137 28.11 -6.59 -24.19
N TYR A 138 27.89 -7.07 -25.42
CA TYR A 138 26.60 -7.61 -25.86
C TYR A 138 26.72 -9.10 -26.21
N ILE A 139 26.28 -9.97 -25.30
CA ILE A 139 26.53 -11.42 -25.39
C ILE A 139 25.29 -12.25 -25.01
N PRO A 140 25.16 -13.50 -25.50
CA PRO A 140 24.12 -14.42 -25.05
C PRO A 140 24.28 -14.74 -23.56
N VAL A 141 23.21 -14.53 -22.79
CA VAL A 141 23.15 -14.86 -21.35
C VAL A 141 21.75 -15.31 -20.95
N ASN A 142 21.64 -16.07 -19.87
CA ASN A 142 20.36 -16.35 -19.25
C ASN A 142 19.91 -15.16 -18.41
N ARG A 143 19.10 -14.29 -19.00
CA ARG A 143 18.58 -13.06 -18.37
C ARG A 143 17.81 -13.28 -17.06
N ASN A 144 17.45 -14.51 -16.69
CA ASN A 144 16.69 -14.75 -15.46
C ASN A 144 17.61 -14.93 -14.24
N ILE A 145 18.87 -15.29 -14.45
CA ILE A 145 19.82 -15.65 -13.38
C ILE A 145 21.14 -14.85 -13.44
N GLU A 146 21.46 -14.24 -14.58
CA GLU A 146 22.70 -13.47 -14.76
C GLU A 146 22.48 -11.99 -14.41
N PHE A 147 22.63 -11.66 -13.12
CA PHE A 147 22.34 -10.32 -12.59
C PHE A 147 23.23 -9.20 -13.14
N ASN A 148 24.38 -9.54 -13.73
CA ASN A 148 25.22 -8.57 -14.44
C ASN A 148 24.63 -8.10 -15.78
N ALA A 149 23.48 -8.63 -16.19
CA ALA A 149 22.65 -8.13 -17.29
C ALA A 149 21.49 -7.24 -16.83
N HIS A 150 21.30 -7.08 -15.51
CA HIS A 150 20.16 -6.37 -14.92
C HIS A 150 20.53 -4.91 -14.64
N TRP A 151 19.82 -3.99 -15.27
CA TRP A 151 20.03 -2.56 -15.19
C TRP A 151 18.82 -1.85 -14.57
N THR A 152 19.08 -0.82 -13.76
CA THR A 152 18.06 0.07 -13.18
C THR A 152 18.31 1.48 -13.71
N PRO A 153 17.40 2.05 -14.52
CA PRO A 153 17.44 3.46 -14.88
C PRO A 153 17.17 4.31 -13.64
N VAL A 154 18.09 5.18 -13.25
CA VAL A 154 17.94 6.08 -12.11
C VAL A 154 17.87 7.52 -12.60
N ARG A 155 16.69 8.13 -12.49
CA ARG A 155 16.48 9.52 -12.92
C ARG A 155 17.28 10.48 -12.04
N GLN A 156 17.93 11.44 -12.67
CA GLN A 156 18.59 12.57 -12.00
C GLN A 156 17.69 13.81 -12.00
N ASN A 157 17.93 14.74 -11.07
CA ASN A 157 17.13 15.96 -10.86
C ASN A 157 15.65 15.65 -10.55
N SER A 158 15.43 14.70 -9.63
CA SER A 158 14.10 14.19 -9.25
C SER A 158 13.16 15.24 -8.64
N GLU A 159 13.68 16.40 -8.23
CA GLU A 159 12.94 17.53 -7.69
C GLU A 159 11.94 18.15 -8.69
N THR A 160 12.13 17.92 -9.99
CA THR A 160 11.18 18.36 -11.03
C THR A 160 10.35 17.19 -11.53
N LEU A 161 9.11 17.44 -11.95
CA LEU A 161 8.29 16.41 -12.59
C LEU A 161 8.85 16.06 -13.99
N PRO A 162 8.92 14.77 -14.38
CA PRO A 162 9.35 14.36 -15.71
C PRO A 162 8.26 14.58 -16.76
N PHE A 163 7.10 15.12 -16.39
CA PHE A 163 5.95 15.31 -17.27
C PHE A 163 5.31 16.69 -17.09
N THR A 164 4.65 17.15 -18.16
CA THR A 164 3.85 18.38 -18.18
C THR A 164 2.42 18.04 -18.59
N LEU A 165 1.46 18.80 -18.04
CA LEU A 165 0.04 18.71 -18.37
C LEU A 165 -0.36 20.00 -19.07
N SER A 166 -1.10 19.88 -20.16
CA SER A 166 -1.88 20.97 -20.73
C SER A 166 -3.37 20.65 -20.62
N THR A 167 -4.19 21.52 -21.18
CA THR A 167 -5.64 21.35 -21.27
C THR A 167 -6.10 20.16 -22.10
N ASP A 168 -5.24 19.60 -22.95
CA ASP A 168 -5.59 18.52 -23.89
C ASP A 168 -4.60 17.36 -23.91
N ARG A 169 -3.45 17.45 -23.22
CA ARG A 169 -2.41 16.43 -23.33
C ARG A 169 -1.52 16.29 -22.10
N VAL A 170 -0.86 15.14 -22.02
CA VAL A 170 0.27 14.87 -21.14
C VAL A 170 1.50 14.65 -22.01
N ILE A 171 2.61 15.31 -21.70
CA ILE A 171 3.91 15.07 -22.33
C ILE A 171 4.90 14.63 -21.26
N GLU A 172 5.53 13.49 -21.41
CA GLU A 172 6.53 12.95 -20.48
C GLU A 172 7.90 12.77 -21.14
N SER A 173 8.94 13.26 -20.48
CA SER A 173 10.34 12.92 -20.73
C SER A 173 10.68 11.60 -20.00
N SER A 174 10.16 10.48 -20.50
CA SER A 174 10.23 9.16 -19.87
C SER A 174 11.61 8.50 -20.05
N PHE A 175 11.86 7.40 -19.33
CA PHE A 175 12.94 6.46 -19.66
C PHE A 175 12.71 5.79 -21.02
N LEU A 176 11.52 5.90 -21.62
CA LEU A 176 11.21 5.52 -22.99
C LEU A 176 11.40 6.66 -24.00
N GLY A 177 12.04 7.76 -23.59
CA GLY A 177 12.10 9.02 -24.34
C GLY A 177 10.82 9.84 -24.23
N LYS A 178 10.70 10.90 -25.04
CA LYS A 178 9.52 11.76 -25.03
C LYS A 178 8.26 10.99 -25.47
N ARG A 179 7.26 10.91 -24.59
CA ARG A 179 5.93 10.30 -24.83
C ARG A 179 4.81 11.31 -24.67
N THR A 180 3.74 11.13 -25.41
CA THR A 180 2.59 12.03 -25.45
C THR A 180 1.28 11.25 -25.45
N ALA A 181 0.36 11.67 -24.58
CA ALA A 181 -1.05 11.31 -24.66
C ALA A 181 -1.90 12.55 -24.92
N ILE A 182 -2.84 12.49 -25.86
CA ILE A 182 -3.69 13.60 -26.31
C ILE A 182 -5.16 13.19 -26.19
N ALA A 183 -5.96 14.03 -25.52
CA ALA A 183 -7.41 13.98 -25.55
C ALA A 183 -7.93 14.73 -26.79
N LEU A 184 -8.48 13.98 -27.74
CA LEU A 184 -9.05 14.50 -28.98
C LEU A 184 -10.47 15.05 -28.77
N SER A 185 -11.18 14.49 -27.79
CA SER A 185 -12.47 14.94 -27.29
C SER A 185 -12.72 14.36 -25.90
N ASP A 186 -13.83 14.72 -25.25
CA ASP A 186 -14.26 14.12 -23.98
C ASP A 186 -14.55 12.60 -24.11
N GLU A 187 -14.57 12.05 -25.32
CA GLU A 187 -14.90 10.65 -25.61
C GLU A 187 -13.76 9.90 -26.31
N GLU A 188 -12.59 10.53 -26.50
CA GLU A 188 -11.52 9.93 -27.30
C GLU A 188 -10.12 10.44 -26.92
N MET A 189 -9.17 9.51 -26.76
CA MET A 189 -7.77 9.80 -26.45
C MET A 189 -6.82 8.90 -27.25
N THR A 190 -5.62 9.40 -27.53
CA THR A 190 -4.51 8.63 -28.12
C THR A 190 -3.26 8.75 -27.27
N SER A 191 -2.44 7.71 -27.20
CA SER A 191 -1.15 7.73 -26.50
C SER A 191 -0.10 6.98 -27.32
N ASP A 192 1.13 7.50 -27.34
CA ASP A 192 2.29 6.83 -27.96
C ASP A 192 3.18 6.07 -26.96
N TYR A 193 2.73 5.95 -25.70
CA TYR A 193 3.54 5.43 -24.59
C TYR A 193 3.99 3.98 -24.82
N HIS A 194 3.06 3.10 -25.24
CA HIS A 194 3.32 1.70 -25.62
C HIS A 194 3.35 1.50 -27.14
N GLY A 195 3.75 2.54 -27.89
CA GLY A 195 3.38 2.69 -29.30
C GLY A 195 1.98 3.31 -29.44
N MET A 196 1.60 3.66 -30.67
CA MET A 196 0.36 4.41 -30.93
C MET A 196 -0.89 3.57 -30.62
N ASN A 197 -1.59 3.94 -29.55
CA ASN A 197 -2.83 3.33 -29.07
C ASN A 197 -3.94 4.37 -28.93
N ARG A 198 -5.20 3.92 -28.85
CA ARG A 198 -6.38 4.78 -28.80
C ARG A 198 -7.44 4.22 -27.86
N TRP A 199 -7.96 5.08 -27.00
CA TRP A 199 -9.20 4.87 -26.27
C TRP A 199 -10.33 5.65 -26.97
N LYS A 200 -11.50 5.02 -27.09
CA LYS A 200 -12.72 5.66 -27.57
C LYS A 200 -13.89 5.14 -26.77
N LEU A 201 -14.68 6.04 -26.21
CA LEU A 201 -15.86 5.71 -25.42
C LEU A 201 -16.81 4.80 -26.23
N SER A 202 -17.18 3.68 -25.62
CA SER A 202 -18.00 2.62 -26.23
C SER A 202 -19.25 2.28 -25.41
N LYS A 203 -19.27 2.62 -24.12
CA LYS A 203 -20.42 2.43 -23.23
C LYS A 203 -21.23 3.71 -23.05
N ASP A 204 -22.54 3.55 -22.90
CA ASP A 204 -23.44 4.65 -22.55
C ASP A 204 -23.24 5.03 -21.08
N ILE A 205 -22.70 6.24 -20.87
CA ILE A 205 -22.45 6.83 -19.54
C ILE A 205 -23.47 7.92 -19.20
N SER A 206 -24.54 8.09 -19.97
CA SER A 206 -25.53 9.18 -19.80
C SER A 206 -26.27 9.14 -18.45
N ALA A 207 -26.33 7.96 -17.80
CA ALA A 207 -26.91 7.77 -16.48
C ALA A 207 -26.05 8.38 -15.34
N PHE A 208 -24.77 8.67 -15.58
CA PHE A 208 -23.86 9.23 -14.60
C PHE A 208 -23.84 10.77 -14.61
N PRO A 209 -23.35 11.42 -13.54
CA PRO A 209 -23.19 12.87 -13.52
C PRO A 209 -22.27 13.36 -14.65
N GLN A 210 -22.65 14.44 -15.33
CA GLN A 210 -21.83 15.01 -16.41
C GLN A 210 -20.85 16.03 -15.86
N PHE A 211 -19.56 15.78 -16.07
CA PHE A 211 -18.48 16.67 -15.68
C PHE A 211 -17.89 17.38 -16.89
N THR A 212 -17.74 18.69 -16.83
CA THR A 212 -17.11 19.49 -17.88
C THR A 212 -16.16 20.50 -17.27
N VAL A 213 -15.07 20.78 -17.98
CA VAL A 213 -14.12 21.83 -17.62
C VAL A 213 -14.01 22.82 -18.76
N LYS A 214 -14.07 24.11 -18.45
CA LYS A 214 -13.93 25.15 -19.46
C LYS A 214 -12.50 25.14 -20.02
N ASN A 215 -12.39 25.00 -21.33
CA ASN A 215 -11.13 24.98 -22.07
C ASN A 215 -10.16 23.85 -21.67
N ASN A 216 -10.64 22.75 -21.08
CA ASN A 216 -9.82 21.56 -20.77
C ASN A 216 -10.59 20.29 -21.14
N THR A 217 -10.03 19.51 -22.06
CA THR A 217 -10.59 18.26 -22.61
C THR A 217 -9.97 17.04 -21.93
N LEU A 218 -8.74 17.16 -21.39
CA LEU A 218 -8.01 16.05 -20.80
C LEU A 218 -8.73 15.46 -19.58
N ILE A 219 -9.14 16.31 -18.63
CA ILE A 219 -9.74 15.84 -17.38
C ILE A 219 -11.15 15.26 -17.59
N PRO A 220 -12.05 15.88 -18.39
CA PRO A 220 -13.33 15.24 -18.75
C PRO A 220 -13.17 13.90 -19.49
N ALA A 221 -12.22 13.78 -20.42
CA ALA A 221 -11.99 12.53 -21.15
C ALA A 221 -11.60 11.38 -20.21
N LEU A 222 -10.68 11.63 -19.29
CA LEU A 222 -10.27 10.63 -18.29
C LEU A 222 -11.37 10.29 -17.27
N TYR A 223 -12.22 11.26 -16.91
CA TYR A 223 -13.40 11.01 -16.10
C TYR A 223 -14.41 10.11 -16.83
N ASN A 224 -14.67 10.38 -18.11
CA ASN A 224 -15.57 9.55 -18.92
C ASN A 224 -15.01 8.13 -19.13
N MET A 225 -13.69 8.00 -19.30
CA MET A 225 -13.00 6.70 -19.26
C MET A 225 -13.23 5.99 -17.92
N ALA A 226 -13.12 6.68 -16.78
CA ALA A 226 -13.38 6.08 -15.46
C ALA A 226 -14.82 5.56 -15.32
N LEU A 227 -15.81 6.32 -15.83
CA LEU A 227 -17.21 5.89 -15.83
C LEU A 227 -17.44 4.67 -16.73
N GLU A 228 -16.82 4.63 -17.91
CA GLU A 228 -16.86 3.45 -18.78
C GLU A 228 -16.22 2.23 -18.12
N GLU A 229 -15.03 2.38 -17.54
CA GLU A 229 -14.32 1.30 -16.88
C GLU A 229 -15.12 0.74 -15.68
N THR A 230 -15.83 1.61 -14.96
CA THR A 230 -16.80 1.20 -13.93
C THR A 230 -17.86 0.25 -14.50
N LEU A 231 -18.42 0.56 -15.68
CA LEU A 231 -19.40 -0.30 -16.36
C LEU A 231 -18.77 -1.61 -16.89
N LEU A 232 -17.51 -1.56 -17.33
CA LEU A 232 -16.78 -2.73 -17.83
C LEU A 232 -16.37 -3.70 -16.72
N ASN A 233 -16.39 -3.27 -15.46
CA ASN A 233 -16.11 -4.10 -14.29
C ASN A 233 -17.35 -4.74 -13.65
N ILE A 234 -18.53 -4.59 -14.26
CA ILE A 234 -19.76 -5.20 -13.75
C ILE A 234 -19.75 -6.70 -14.05
N LEU A 235 -19.99 -7.52 -13.01
CA LEU A 235 -20.18 -8.97 -13.10
C LEU A 235 -21.65 -9.35 -13.41
N PRO A 236 -21.91 -10.57 -13.88
CA PRO A 236 -23.27 -11.04 -14.19
C PRO A 236 -24.24 -10.99 -13.00
N ASP A 237 -23.75 -11.15 -11.78
CA ASP A 237 -24.52 -11.05 -10.53
C ASP A 237 -24.77 -9.59 -10.08
N SER A 238 -24.38 -8.61 -10.91
CA SER A 238 -24.48 -7.18 -10.63
C SER A 238 -23.71 -6.73 -9.39
N THR A 239 -22.56 -7.36 -9.13
CA THR A 239 -21.46 -6.83 -8.31
C THR A 239 -20.28 -6.39 -9.19
N TRP A 240 -19.16 -6.00 -8.58
CA TRP A 240 -17.94 -5.66 -9.32
C TRP A 240 -16.89 -6.75 -9.24
N LYS A 241 -16.13 -6.89 -10.33
CA LYS A 241 -14.82 -7.55 -10.29
C LYS A 241 -13.74 -6.54 -9.93
N ALA A 242 -12.62 -7.00 -9.36
CA ALA A 242 -11.54 -6.11 -8.93
C ALA A 242 -10.77 -5.44 -10.09
N GLY A 243 -10.76 -6.02 -11.29
CA GLY A 243 -10.12 -5.40 -12.46
C GLY A 243 -10.25 -6.22 -13.75
N ALA A 244 -9.53 -5.83 -14.80
CA ALA A 244 -9.46 -6.61 -16.03
C ALA A 244 -8.96 -8.05 -15.81
N ASN A 245 -7.91 -8.22 -15.00
CA ASN A 245 -7.27 -9.50 -14.72
C ASN A 245 -7.82 -10.20 -13.47
N TRP A 246 -8.58 -9.49 -12.63
CA TRP A 246 -9.17 -10.01 -11.39
C TRP A 246 -10.66 -10.25 -11.59
N ALA A 247 -11.05 -11.49 -11.91
CA ALA A 247 -12.40 -11.83 -12.31
C ALA A 247 -13.42 -11.93 -11.16
N ASP A 248 -12.97 -11.91 -9.91
CA ASP A 248 -13.85 -12.01 -8.73
C ASP A 248 -13.99 -10.66 -8.01
N THR A 249 -14.98 -10.60 -7.11
CA THR A 249 -15.14 -9.49 -6.18
C THR A 249 -14.19 -9.71 -5.00
N TRP A 250 -13.37 -8.71 -4.68
CA TRP A 250 -12.53 -8.69 -3.48
C TRP A 250 -13.01 -7.62 -2.51
N THR A 251 -12.99 -7.89 -1.20
CA THR A 251 -13.56 -6.98 -0.19
C THR A 251 -12.87 -5.64 -0.18
N ARG A 252 -11.53 -5.59 -0.16
CA ARG A 252 -10.79 -4.33 -0.07
C ARG A 252 -11.00 -3.44 -1.30
N ASP A 253 -10.87 -4.00 -2.49
CA ASP A 253 -11.15 -3.32 -3.77
C ASP A 253 -12.55 -2.72 -3.78
N ALA A 254 -13.56 -3.54 -3.47
CA ALA A 254 -14.94 -3.10 -3.46
C ALA A 254 -15.19 -1.99 -2.41
N VAL A 255 -14.71 -2.20 -1.19
CA VAL A 255 -14.98 -1.28 -0.07
C VAL A 255 -14.33 0.09 -0.29
N TYR A 256 -13.06 0.13 -0.72
CA TYR A 256 -12.42 1.41 -1.04
C TYR A 256 -13.10 2.10 -2.22
N SER A 257 -13.51 1.36 -3.25
CA SER A 257 -14.25 1.95 -4.38
C SER A 257 -15.60 2.53 -3.96
N ILE A 258 -16.33 1.83 -3.09
CA ILE A 258 -17.60 2.32 -2.51
C ILE A 258 -17.37 3.57 -1.68
N TYR A 259 -16.34 3.59 -0.85
CA TYR A 259 -15.96 4.77 -0.08
C TYR A 259 -15.60 5.95 -0.98
N PHE A 260 -14.72 5.77 -1.97
CA PHE A 260 -14.24 6.90 -2.77
C PHE A 260 -15.32 7.51 -3.66
N SER A 261 -16.14 6.69 -4.33
CA SER A 261 -17.16 7.24 -5.24
C SER A 261 -18.35 6.32 -5.56
N TYR A 262 -18.24 5.00 -5.45
CA TYR A 262 -19.29 4.13 -6.00
C TYR A 262 -20.59 4.14 -5.20
N ALA A 263 -20.56 4.40 -3.88
CA ALA A 263 -21.80 4.62 -3.14
C ALA A 263 -22.63 5.76 -3.74
N TRP A 264 -21.97 6.77 -4.31
CA TRP A 264 -22.57 8.01 -4.80
C TRP A 264 -23.25 7.81 -6.15
N ILE A 265 -22.60 7.07 -7.05
CA ILE A 265 -23.05 6.92 -8.45
C ILE A 265 -23.74 5.59 -8.74
N MET A 266 -23.51 4.56 -7.93
CA MET A 266 -24.07 3.21 -8.14
C MET A 266 -24.53 2.54 -6.82
N PRO A 267 -25.38 3.19 -6.00
CA PRO A 267 -25.74 2.68 -4.67
C PRO A 267 -26.34 1.26 -4.71
N GLY A 268 -27.19 0.94 -5.70
CA GLY A 268 -27.78 -0.39 -5.80
C GLY A 268 -26.74 -1.51 -5.96
N MET A 269 -25.67 -1.26 -6.72
CA MET A 269 -24.56 -2.21 -6.86
C MET A 269 -23.65 -2.23 -5.62
N SER A 270 -23.44 -1.08 -4.98
CA SER A 270 -22.70 -1.01 -3.71
C SER A 270 -23.32 -1.91 -2.65
N ARG A 271 -24.64 -1.86 -2.49
CA ARG A 271 -25.38 -2.70 -1.53
C ARG A 271 -25.18 -4.19 -1.81
N ARG A 272 -25.42 -4.65 -3.04
CA ARG A 272 -25.24 -6.05 -3.43
C ARG A 272 -23.80 -6.53 -3.24
N THR A 273 -22.83 -5.69 -3.56
CA THR A 273 -21.42 -6.03 -3.42
C THR A 273 -21.03 -6.17 -1.95
N LEU A 274 -21.47 -5.27 -1.07
CA LEU A 274 -21.23 -5.38 0.37
C LEU A 274 -21.90 -6.63 0.97
N GLU A 275 -23.12 -6.95 0.53
CA GLU A 275 -23.83 -8.17 0.94
C GLU A 275 -23.09 -9.45 0.52
N LYS A 276 -22.52 -9.49 -0.69
CA LYS A 276 -21.67 -10.60 -1.18
C LYS A 276 -20.42 -10.77 -0.31
N GLN A 277 -19.89 -9.65 0.19
CA GLN A 277 -18.72 -9.56 1.08
C GLN A 277 -19.08 -9.57 2.58
N THR A 278 -20.18 -10.21 2.93
CA THR A 278 -20.62 -10.43 4.31
C THR A 278 -20.85 -11.92 4.55
N LEU A 279 -20.17 -12.50 5.53
CA LEU A 279 -20.49 -13.83 6.04
C LEU A 279 -21.88 -13.82 6.69
N LYS A 280 -22.55 -14.98 6.79
CA LYS A 280 -23.95 -15.04 7.29
C LYS A 280 -24.13 -15.79 8.59
N ASN A 281 -23.17 -16.63 9.00
CA ASN A 281 -23.29 -17.49 10.18
C ASN A 281 -21.98 -17.47 11.01
N PRO A 282 -21.78 -16.49 11.90
CA PRO A 282 -22.62 -15.30 12.13
C PRO A 282 -22.47 -14.26 11.00
N SER A 283 -23.32 -13.23 11.01
CA SER A 283 -23.14 -12.08 10.13
C SER A 283 -21.87 -11.32 10.52
N GLU A 284 -20.88 -11.24 9.64
CA GLU A 284 -19.63 -10.51 9.87
C GLU A 284 -18.94 -10.11 8.55
N ALA A 285 -18.07 -9.10 8.59
CA ALA A 285 -17.28 -8.70 7.43
C ALA A 285 -16.34 -9.84 7.00
N LEU A 286 -16.31 -10.13 5.69
CA LEU A 286 -15.45 -11.17 5.13
C LEU A 286 -14.01 -10.67 4.96
N GLN A 287 -13.03 -11.46 5.41
CA GLN A 287 -11.64 -11.34 4.97
C GLN A 287 -11.44 -12.28 3.78
N ASP A 288 -11.48 -11.75 2.55
CA ASP A 288 -11.11 -12.48 1.33
C ASP A 288 -9.79 -11.92 0.78
N THR A 289 -8.84 -12.83 0.54
CA THR A 289 -7.41 -12.59 0.27
C THR A 289 -6.67 -11.91 1.44
N GLY A 290 -5.41 -12.31 1.63
CA GLY A 290 -4.60 -11.95 2.77
C GLY A 290 -3.54 -13.00 3.02
N THR A 291 -2.40 -12.59 3.58
CA THR A 291 -1.29 -13.48 3.89
C THR A 291 -1.74 -14.61 4.85
N GLY A 292 -1.29 -15.85 4.64
CA GLY A 292 -1.43 -16.94 5.63
C GLY A 292 -2.85 -17.39 5.98
N GLY A 293 -3.76 -17.35 5.01
CA GLY A 293 -5.15 -17.77 5.19
C GLY A 293 -6.08 -16.67 5.59
N SER A 294 -5.73 -15.42 5.29
CA SER A 294 -6.54 -14.22 5.50
C SER A 294 -6.80 -13.95 6.98
N TYR A 295 -7.84 -14.50 7.60
CA TYR A 295 -8.12 -14.25 9.01
C TYR A 295 -7.58 -15.40 9.90
N PRO A 296 -6.81 -15.11 10.97
CA PRO A 296 -6.63 -13.82 11.65
C PRO A 296 -5.30 -13.11 11.35
N ILE A 297 -4.50 -13.57 10.39
CA ILE A 297 -3.22 -12.94 10.02
C ILE A 297 -3.43 -11.49 9.56
N SER A 298 -4.45 -11.27 8.72
CA SER A 298 -4.96 -9.97 8.32
C SER A 298 -6.27 -9.73 9.08
N THR A 299 -6.41 -8.54 9.66
CA THR A 299 -7.63 -8.10 10.37
C THR A 299 -8.24 -6.85 9.76
N ASP A 300 -7.79 -6.45 8.56
CA ASP A 300 -8.14 -5.19 7.91
C ASP A 300 -9.51 -5.20 7.21
N ARG A 301 -10.24 -6.33 7.17
CA ARG A 301 -11.66 -6.40 6.73
C ARG A 301 -12.57 -5.39 7.42
N VAL A 302 -12.17 -4.89 8.60
CA VAL A 302 -12.86 -3.82 9.31
C VAL A 302 -12.98 -2.52 8.51
N VAL A 303 -12.19 -2.36 7.42
CA VAL A 303 -12.40 -1.34 6.39
C VAL A 303 -13.85 -1.29 5.87
N TRP A 304 -14.56 -2.42 5.90
CA TRP A 304 -15.97 -2.53 5.53
C TRP A 304 -16.86 -1.49 6.25
N ALA A 305 -16.51 -1.12 7.49
CA ALA A 305 -17.19 -0.06 8.24
C ALA A 305 -17.20 1.28 7.50
N ILE A 306 -16.14 1.63 6.78
CA ILE A 306 -16.03 2.89 6.03
C ILE A 306 -17.05 2.91 4.88
N ALA A 307 -17.11 1.85 4.08
CA ALA A 307 -18.10 1.76 3.00
C ALA A 307 -19.54 1.71 3.52
N ALA A 308 -19.78 1.01 4.64
CA ALA A 308 -21.11 0.92 5.23
C ALA A 308 -21.61 2.28 5.75
N TRP A 309 -20.72 3.04 6.40
CA TRP A 309 -20.99 4.41 6.81
C TRP A 309 -21.26 5.31 5.62
N GLU A 310 -20.38 5.28 4.62
CA GLU A 310 -20.50 6.09 3.41
C GLU A 310 -21.83 5.82 2.70
N TYR A 311 -22.19 4.55 2.55
CA TYR A 311 -23.47 4.15 1.96
C TYR A 311 -24.66 4.72 2.73
N TYR A 312 -24.64 4.66 4.06
CA TYR A 312 -25.68 5.27 4.90
C TYR A 312 -25.75 6.79 4.70
N LEU A 313 -24.60 7.47 4.65
CA LEU A 313 -24.59 8.92 4.41
C LEU A 313 -25.20 9.30 3.06
N VAL A 314 -24.91 8.52 2.00
CA VAL A 314 -25.48 8.73 0.66
C VAL A 314 -26.97 8.45 0.63
N THR A 315 -27.45 7.37 1.25
CA THR A 315 -28.82 6.86 1.05
C THR A 315 -29.81 7.26 2.15
N GLY A 316 -29.34 7.44 3.38
CA GLY A 316 -30.18 7.58 4.57
C GLY A 316 -30.86 6.28 5.01
N ASP A 317 -30.49 5.13 4.45
CA ASP A 317 -31.14 3.85 4.71
C ASP A 317 -30.81 3.32 6.12
N LYS A 318 -31.78 3.46 7.04
CA LYS A 318 -31.67 2.95 8.41
C LYS A 318 -31.83 1.44 8.52
N GLY A 319 -32.49 0.79 7.55
CA GLY A 319 -32.60 -0.67 7.49
C GLY A 319 -31.23 -1.28 7.21
N TRP A 320 -30.55 -0.77 6.18
CA TRP A 320 -29.14 -1.07 5.93
C TRP A 320 -28.26 -0.80 7.15
N LEU A 321 -28.37 0.39 7.75
CA LEU A 321 -27.53 0.76 8.89
C LEU A 321 -27.65 -0.25 10.04
N LYS A 322 -28.86 -0.77 10.28
CA LYS A 322 -29.10 -1.81 11.29
C LYS A 322 -28.40 -3.13 10.96
N GLU A 323 -28.50 -3.60 9.71
CA GLU A 323 -27.81 -4.83 9.27
C GLU A 323 -26.29 -4.69 9.34
N ALA A 324 -25.76 -3.55 8.86
CA ALA A 324 -24.34 -3.22 8.93
C ALA A 324 -23.85 -3.16 10.39
N TYR A 325 -24.63 -2.55 11.28
CA TYR A 325 -24.32 -2.49 12.70
C TYR A 325 -24.18 -3.88 13.33
N GLU A 326 -25.14 -4.77 13.08
CA GLU A 326 -25.10 -6.14 13.62
C GLU A 326 -23.88 -6.92 13.12
N GLY A 327 -23.60 -6.87 11.81
CA GLY A 327 -22.44 -7.54 11.22
C GLY A 327 -21.11 -7.04 11.79
N LEU A 328 -20.94 -5.72 11.85
CA LEU A 328 -19.72 -5.09 12.34
C LEU A 328 -19.55 -5.20 13.85
N ARG A 329 -20.65 -5.29 14.62
CA ARG A 329 -20.62 -5.58 16.05
C ARG A 329 -20.06 -6.98 16.29
N ASN A 330 -20.49 -7.98 15.53
CA ASN A 330 -19.96 -9.34 15.63
C ASN A 330 -18.48 -9.38 15.22
N THR A 331 -18.10 -8.68 14.14
CA THR A 331 -16.71 -8.51 13.74
C THR A 331 -15.85 -7.91 14.86
N ALA A 332 -16.31 -6.83 15.49
CA ALA A 332 -15.58 -6.17 16.58
C ALA A 332 -15.41 -7.07 17.81
N LEU A 333 -16.46 -7.78 18.22
CA LEU A 333 -16.39 -8.69 19.37
C LEU A 333 -15.43 -9.85 19.12
N LYS A 334 -15.43 -10.40 17.91
CA LYS A 334 -14.49 -11.44 17.50
C LYS A 334 -13.04 -10.95 17.49
N ASP A 335 -12.79 -9.76 16.96
CA ASP A 335 -11.43 -9.22 16.91
C ASP A 335 -10.92 -8.77 18.29
N LEU A 336 -11.81 -8.36 19.20
CA LEU A 336 -11.48 -8.13 20.62
C LEU A 336 -11.02 -9.40 21.33
N HIS A 337 -11.50 -10.56 20.89
CA HIS A 337 -11.10 -11.87 21.41
C HIS A 337 -9.79 -12.37 20.78
N VAL A 338 -9.73 -12.35 19.45
CA VAL A 338 -8.68 -13.04 18.68
C VAL A 338 -7.43 -12.18 18.49
N ALA A 339 -7.59 -10.88 18.25
CA ALA A 339 -6.52 -10.03 17.72
C ALA A 339 -6.12 -8.87 18.65
N PHE A 340 -6.91 -8.56 19.68
CA PHE A 340 -6.64 -7.43 20.56
C PHE A 340 -5.57 -7.74 21.60
N ASP A 341 -4.55 -6.89 21.67
CA ASP A 341 -3.54 -6.90 22.70
C ASP A 341 -3.87 -5.83 23.75
N SER A 342 -4.22 -6.26 24.96
CA SER A 342 -4.57 -5.36 26.06
C SER A 342 -3.39 -4.61 26.68
N ASN A 343 -2.15 -5.08 26.50
CA ASN A 343 -0.95 -4.44 27.05
C ASN A 343 -0.67 -3.12 26.33
N VAL A 344 -0.89 -3.09 25.02
CA VAL A 344 -0.71 -1.90 24.18
C VAL A 344 -2.03 -1.29 23.72
N ASN A 345 -3.17 -1.95 23.94
CA ASN A 345 -4.50 -1.58 23.44
C ASN A 345 -4.51 -1.37 21.91
N LEU A 346 -3.95 -2.33 21.17
CA LEU A 346 -3.88 -2.35 19.71
C LEU A 346 -4.35 -3.71 19.18
N PHE A 347 -4.78 -3.74 17.92
CA PHE A 347 -5.11 -4.96 17.21
C PHE A 347 -3.90 -5.46 16.42
N LYS A 348 -3.59 -6.74 16.60
CA LYS A 348 -2.63 -7.47 15.80
C LYS A 348 -3.14 -7.65 14.36
N GLY A 349 -2.20 -7.83 13.45
CA GLY A 349 -2.45 -8.17 12.06
C GLY A 349 -1.64 -7.37 11.06
N GLU A 350 -1.70 -7.86 9.82
CA GLU A 350 -0.98 -7.35 8.66
C GLU A 350 -1.25 -5.86 8.36
N THR A 351 -0.30 -5.20 7.70
CA THR A 351 -0.48 -3.91 7.04
C THR A 351 -1.65 -3.92 6.05
N CYS A 352 -2.58 -2.98 6.21
CA CYS A 352 -3.81 -2.94 5.43
C CYS A 352 -3.56 -2.87 3.92
N SER A 353 -4.30 -3.66 3.15
CA SER A 353 -4.23 -3.77 1.68
C SER A 353 -2.91 -4.29 1.10
N MET A 354 -1.90 -4.64 1.91
CA MET A 354 -0.56 -5.01 1.44
C MET A 354 -0.28 -6.50 1.69
N ASP A 355 -1.10 -7.38 1.10
CA ASP A 355 -1.21 -8.82 1.37
C ASP A 355 -0.06 -9.70 0.82
N TRP A 356 1.13 -9.11 0.58
CA TRP A 356 2.30 -9.80 0.03
C TRP A 356 3.54 -9.53 0.90
N ARG A 357 3.74 -10.41 1.89
CA ARG A 357 4.73 -10.31 2.97
C ARG A 357 6.14 -9.86 2.59
N THR A 358 6.70 -10.38 1.50
CA THR A 358 8.10 -10.13 1.09
C THR A 358 8.40 -8.67 0.76
N HIS A 359 7.34 -7.86 0.57
CA HIS A 359 7.46 -6.47 0.11
C HIS A 359 7.29 -5.41 1.20
N THR A 360 6.93 -5.84 2.42
CA THR A 360 6.56 -4.91 3.51
C THR A 360 7.30 -5.22 4.80
N TYR A 361 7.50 -6.50 5.06
CA TYR A 361 8.08 -7.02 6.28
C TYR A 361 9.50 -7.55 6.03
N PRO A 362 10.31 -7.74 7.08
CA PRO A 362 11.64 -8.31 6.96
C PRO A 362 11.57 -9.74 6.40
N ASN A 363 12.59 -10.19 5.67
CA ASN A 363 12.56 -11.47 4.95
C ASN A 363 12.34 -12.71 5.84
N TRP A 364 12.59 -12.62 7.14
CA TRP A 364 12.42 -13.73 8.09
C TRP A 364 10.99 -13.86 8.65
N PHE A 365 10.12 -12.87 8.45
CA PHE A 365 8.75 -12.93 8.96
C PHE A 365 7.98 -14.09 8.33
N THR A 366 7.50 -15.01 9.16
CA THR A 366 6.45 -15.97 8.81
C THR A 366 5.08 -15.29 8.82
N ASN A 367 4.04 -15.95 8.33
CA ASN A 367 2.71 -15.34 8.36
C ASN A 367 2.22 -15.18 9.78
N VAL A 368 2.53 -16.15 10.64
CA VAL A 368 2.28 -16.05 12.07
C VAL A 368 2.93 -14.79 12.66
N ASN A 369 4.19 -14.48 12.32
CA ASN A 369 4.83 -13.26 12.83
C ASN A 369 4.17 -11.97 12.30
N ILE A 370 3.65 -11.99 11.07
CA ILE A 370 2.84 -10.89 10.53
C ILE A 370 1.54 -10.75 11.31
N GLY A 371 0.87 -11.87 11.59
CA GLY A 371 -0.33 -11.93 12.42
C GLY A 371 -0.09 -11.52 13.88
N GLU A 372 1.14 -11.58 14.37
CA GLU A 372 1.54 -11.07 15.69
C GLU A 372 1.97 -9.59 15.67
N SER A 373 2.24 -9.04 14.49
CA SER A 373 2.66 -7.65 14.30
C SER A 373 1.48 -6.68 14.39
N PHE A 374 1.75 -5.39 14.41
CA PHE A 374 0.72 -4.35 14.47
C PHE A 374 0.95 -3.33 13.36
N SER A 375 -0.06 -2.94 12.60
CA SER A 375 0.05 -1.86 11.62
C SER A 375 -0.75 -0.62 12.00
N SER A 376 -0.18 0.57 11.74
CA SER A 376 -0.86 1.84 11.98
C SER A 376 -2.10 2.03 11.09
N GLY A 377 -2.03 1.59 9.83
CA GLY A 377 -3.17 1.64 8.90
C GLY A 377 -4.32 0.74 9.36
N THR A 378 -4.03 -0.53 9.67
CA THR A 378 -5.02 -1.50 10.16
C THR A 378 -5.66 -1.05 11.48
N ASN A 379 -4.87 -0.52 12.41
CA ASN A 379 -5.39 0.02 13.66
C ASN A 379 -6.21 1.32 13.46
N ALA A 380 -5.91 2.14 12.45
CA ALA A 380 -6.76 3.28 12.08
C ALA A 380 -8.13 2.83 11.53
N LEU A 381 -8.18 1.71 10.80
CA LEU A 381 -9.43 1.09 10.36
C LEU A 381 -10.23 0.54 11.55
N HIS A 382 -9.58 -0.13 12.50
CA HIS A 382 -10.22 -0.55 13.76
C HIS A 382 -10.78 0.64 14.54
N LEU A 383 -10.01 1.73 14.70
CA LEU A 383 -10.51 2.95 15.31
C LEU A 383 -11.81 3.44 14.64
N PHE A 384 -11.85 3.44 13.30
CA PHE A 384 -13.05 3.84 12.58
C PHE A 384 -14.23 2.90 12.81
N LEU A 385 -14.01 1.58 12.86
CA LEU A 385 -15.03 0.60 13.21
C LEU A 385 -15.71 0.92 14.55
N TYR A 386 -14.95 1.19 15.60
CA TYR A 386 -15.53 1.50 16.91
C TYR A 386 -16.28 2.84 16.93
N ARG A 387 -15.82 3.82 16.16
CA ARG A 387 -16.57 5.08 15.96
C ARG A 387 -17.86 4.86 15.18
N PHE A 388 -17.82 4.04 14.14
CA PHE A 388 -19.00 3.63 13.41
C PHE A 388 -20.01 2.97 14.35
N LEU A 389 -19.59 2.00 15.17
CA LEU A 389 -20.48 1.33 16.12
C LEU A 389 -21.08 2.30 17.14
N LYS A 390 -20.28 3.23 17.67
CA LYS A 390 -20.81 4.29 18.54
C LYS A 390 -21.86 5.14 17.81
N ASP A 391 -21.53 5.69 16.64
CA ASP A 391 -22.39 6.65 15.95
C ASP A 391 -23.65 6.01 15.34
N ALA A 392 -23.50 4.83 14.72
CA ALA A 392 -24.63 4.04 14.25
C ALA A 392 -25.50 3.56 15.43
N GLY A 393 -24.87 3.13 16.54
CA GLY A 393 -25.56 2.77 17.77
C GLY A 393 -26.43 3.90 18.34
N ASN A 394 -25.92 5.13 18.32
CA ASN A 394 -26.68 6.32 18.71
C ASN A 394 -27.91 6.55 17.82
N ILE A 395 -27.74 6.43 16.49
CA ILE A 395 -28.83 6.59 15.52
C ILE A 395 -29.90 5.50 15.70
N LEU A 396 -29.45 4.27 15.94
CA LEU A 396 -30.30 3.09 16.12
C LEU A 396 -30.86 2.94 17.54
N LYS A 397 -30.40 3.77 18.49
CA LYS A 397 -30.79 3.79 19.91
C LYS A 397 -30.51 2.44 20.61
N VAL A 398 -29.32 1.89 20.41
CA VAL A 398 -28.82 0.72 21.18
C VAL A 398 -28.59 1.11 22.65
N SER A 399 -28.29 0.14 23.53
CA SER A 399 -28.12 0.42 24.96
C SER A 399 -26.93 1.36 25.23
N VAL A 400 -27.02 2.14 26.32
CA VAL A 400 -25.98 3.11 26.69
C VAL A 400 -24.69 2.39 27.06
N GLU A 401 -24.78 1.22 27.68
CA GLU A 401 -23.64 0.38 28.05
C GLU A 401 -22.86 -0.08 26.81
N GLU A 402 -23.57 -0.44 25.74
CA GLU A 402 -22.93 -0.86 24.50
C GLU A 402 -22.33 0.32 23.74
N GLN A 403 -22.98 1.50 23.74
CA GLN A 403 -22.39 2.73 23.18
C GLN A 403 -21.10 3.13 23.92
N GLU A 404 -21.09 3.01 25.24
CA GLU A 404 -19.93 3.35 26.08
C GLU A 404 -18.78 2.37 25.85
N LEU A 405 -19.05 1.07 25.68
CA LEU A 405 -18.04 0.08 25.31
C LEU A 405 -17.30 0.50 24.02
N TRP A 406 -18.05 0.87 22.98
CA TRP A 406 -17.47 1.29 21.71
C TRP A 406 -16.73 2.62 21.81
N HIS A 407 -17.24 3.57 22.60
CA HIS A 407 -16.57 4.82 22.86
C HIS A 407 -15.21 4.61 23.54
N VAL A 408 -15.17 3.85 24.64
CA VAL A 408 -13.94 3.57 25.40
C VAL A 408 -12.91 2.84 24.53
N ALA A 409 -13.33 1.84 23.75
CA ALA A 409 -12.44 1.14 22.82
C ALA A 409 -11.82 2.11 21.81
N SER A 410 -12.63 3.01 21.21
CA SER A 410 -12.14 3.99 20.25
C SER A 410 -11.14 4.99 20.85
N GLU A 411 -11.36 5.47 22.07
CA GLU A 411 -10.44 6.43 22.70
C GLU A 411 -9.12 5.77 23.11
N LYS A 412 -9.16 4.55 23.64
CA LYS A 412 -7.95 3.77 23.94
C LYS A 412 -7.11 3.53 22.69
N LEU A 413 -7.75 3.08 21.60
CA LEU A 413 -7.05 2.88 20.33
C LEU A 413 -6.42 4.17 19.81
N LYS A 414 -7.15 5.29 19.80
CA LYS A 414 -6.61 6.57 19.34
C LYS A 414 -5.36 6.98 20.13
N GLN A 415 -5.40 6.83 21.46
CA GLN A 415 -4.27 7.13 22.34
C GLN A 415 -3.10 6.20 22.07
N SER A 416 -3.34 4.89 21.98
CA SER A 416 -2.31 3.90 21.71
C SER A 416 -1.67 4.06 20.33
N ILE A 417 -2.45 4.31 19.29
CA ILE A 417 -1.88 4.51 17.95
C ILE A 417 -0.91 5.71 17.96
N ASN A 418 -1.30 6.82 18.59
CA ASN A 418 -0.43 7.99 18.75
C ASN A 418 0.77 7.72 19.67
N LYS A 419 0.64 6.85 20.67
CA LYS A 419 1.76 6.52 21.57
C LYS A 419 2.82 5.67 20.89
N TYR A 420 2.41 4.65 20.15
CA TYR A 420 3.33 3.62 19.66
C TYR A 420 3.78 3.84 18.20
N PHE A 421 2.93 4.39 17.32
CA PHE A 421 3.28 4.56 15.91
C PHE A 421 3.79 5.96 15.55
N TRP A 422 3.39 7.00 16.27
CA TRP A 422 3.78 8.36 15.92
C TRP A 422 5.26 8.60 16.17
N ASN A 423 6.01 8.80 15.09
CA ASN A 423 7.40 9.22 15.14
C ASN A 423 7.47 10.75 15.01
N LYS A 424 7.70 11.41 16.15
CA LYS A 424 7.79 12.88 16.22
C LYS A 424 8.93 13.47 15.40
N GLU A 425 10.06 12.77 15.28
CA GLU A 425 11.22 13.25 14.51
C GLU A 425 10.93 13.23 13.01
N LYS A 426 10.25 12.20 12.52
CA LYS A 426 9.80 12.12 11.13
C LYS A 426 8.56 12.98 10.85
N GLY A 427 7.76 13.27 11.88
CA GLY A 427 6.42 13.85 11.72
C GLY A 427 5.48 12.89 10.96
N LEU A 428 5.65 11.59 11.17
CA LEU A 428 4.96 10.51 10.45
C LEU A 428 4.61 9.36 11.38
N PHE A 429 3.62 8.56 11.00
CA PHE A 429 3.35 7.28 11.63
C PHE A 429 4.24 6.19 11.00
N ASN A 430 4.99 5.46 11.84
CA ASN A 430 5.69 4.25 11.42
C ASN A 430 4.66 3.22 10.92
N CYS A 431 5.05 2.41 9.94
CA CYS A 431 4.15 1.54 9.19
C CYS A 431 3.64 0.36 10.04
N TYR A 432 4.53 -0.24 10.82
CA TYR A 432 4.22 -1.37 11.68
C TYR A 432 5.11 -1.42 12.95
N LEU A 433 4.67 -2.17 13.96
CA LEU A 433 5.44 -2.58 15.13
C LEU A 433 5.77 -4.07 15.01
N TYR A 434 6.96 -4.45 15.46
CA TYR A 434 7.32 -5.85 15.66
C TYR A 434 6.43 -6.48 16.75
N PRO A 435 6.28 -7.81 16.78
CA PRO A 435 5.53 -8.52 17.81
C PRO A 435 5.96 -8.19 19.25
N GLU A 436 5.10 -8.51 20.23
CA GLU A 436 5.36 -8.32 21.66
C GLU A 436 6.68 -8.94 22.13
N PHE A 437 7.06 -10.12 21.61
CA PHE A 437 8.32 -10.77 21.98
C PHE A 437 9.57 -9.99 21.55
N MET A 438 9.41 -8.99 20.68
CA MET A 438 10.42 -8.01 20.28
C MET A 438 10.13 -6.62 20.86
N ASP A 439 9.42 -6.53 21.98
CA ASP A 439 9.03 -5.32 22.72
C ASP A 439 8.29 -4.25 21.91
N TYR A 440 7.48 -4.66 20.93
CA TYR A 440 6.71 -3.71 20.12
C TYR A 440 7.60 -2.63 19.44
N VAL A 441 8.86 -2.95 19.15
CA VAL A 441 9.78 -2.02 18.49
C VAL A 441 9.12 -1.52 17.21
N ALA A 442 9.11 -0.21 16.98
CA ALA A 442 8.56 0.34 15.75
C ALA A 442 9.53 0.14 14.58
N SER A 443 9.00 -0.18 13.40
CA SER A 443 9.82 -0.23 12.19
C SER A 443 10.26 1.18 11.78
N GLN A 444 11.36 1.26 11.01
CA GLN A 444 11.78 2.52 10.40
C GLN A 444 11.00 2.88 9.14
N ARG A 445 10.09 2.00 8.70
CA ARG A 445 9.29 2.17 7.50
C ARG A 445 8.09 3.08 7.76
N VAL A 446 7.67 3.82 6.74
CA VAL A 446 6.40 4.56 6.67
C VAL A 446 5.67 4.12 5.41
N GLY A 447 4.35 3.96 5.51
CA GLY A 447 3.49 3.56 4.38
C GLY A 447 2.53 4.69 3.98
N CYS A 448 2.29 4.87 2.68
CA CYS A 448 1.43 5.97 2.19
C CYS A 448 -0.03 5.77 2.60
N MET A 449 -0.54 4.54 2.48
CA MET A 449 -1.88 4.18 2.91
C MET A 449 -2.04 4.35 4.42
N SER A 450 -1.09 3.83 5.22
CA SER A 450 -1.14 3.91 6.68
C SER A 450 -1.17 5.35 7.20
N ASN A 451 -0.30 6.21 6.68
CA ASN A 451 -0.27 7.63 7.07
C ASN A 451 -1.52 8.37 6.59
N GLY A 452 -1.96 8.15 5.35
CA GLY A 452 -3.17 8.76 4.81
C GLY A 452 -4.43 8.36 5.59
N LEU A 453 -4.59 7.07 5.93
CA LEU A 453 -5.72 6.58 6.74
C LEU A 453 -5.66 7.13 8.17
N ALA A 454 -4.50 7.13 8.82
CA ALA A 454 -4.36 7.73 10.15
C ALA A 454 -4.75 9.23 10.15
N SER A 455 -4.44 9.95 9.06
CA SER A 455 -4.87 11.34 8.88
C SER A 455 -6.39 11.49 8.74
N ILE A 456 -7.04 10.73 7.85
CA ILE A 456 -8.46 10.96 7.52
C ILE A 456 -9.45 10.22 8.42
N LEU A 457 -9.01 9.19 9.15
CA LEU A 457 -9.86 8.43 10.08
C LEU A 457 -9.76 8.93 11.53
N GLY A 458 -9.15 10.10 11.73
CA GLY A 458 -9.13 10.84 13.00
C GLY A 458 -8.27 10.21 14.10
N VAL A 459 -7.20 9.51 13.72
CA VAL A 459 -6.08 9.20 14.61
C VAL A 459 -5.28 10.49 14.85
N ALA A 460 -4.87 11.14 13.75
CA ALA A 460 -4.01 12.31 13.76
C ALA A 460 -4.78 13.57 14.20
N SER A 461 -4.11 14.44 14.96
CA SER A 461 -4.55 15.81 15.21
C SER A 461 -4.39 16.68 13.95
N PRO A 462 -5.06 17.84 13.84
CA PRO A 462 -4.84 18.76 12.72
C PRO A 462 -3.37 19.10 12.47
N GLN A 463 -2.59 19.28 13.54
CA GLN A 463 -1.15 19.54 13.45
C GLN A 463 -0.38 18.35 12.87
N GLN A 464 -0.69 17.13 13.33
CA GLN A 464 -0.08 15.91 12.79
C GLN A 464 -0.47 15.68 11.33
N ILE A 465 -1.71 16.01 10.92
CA ILE A 465 -2.10 15.92 9.50
C ILE A 465 -1.23 16.86 8.66
N SER A 466 -1.01 18.09 9.10
CA SER A 466 -0.11 19.00 8.39
C SER A 466 1.33 18.46 8.33
N GLU A 467 1.86 17.91 9.43
CA GLU A 467 3.20 17.31 9.44
C GLU A 467 3.30 16.10 8.50
N VAL A 468 2.31 15.20 8.51
CA VAL A 468 2.25 14.05 7.60
C VAL A 468 2.27 14.51 6.15
N VAL A 469 1.44 15.49 5.79
CA VAL A 469 1.34 15.98 4.42
C VAL A 469 2.64 16.63 3.95
N ARG A 470 3.31 17.42 4.81
CA ARG A 470 4.60 18.04 4.46
C ARG A 470 5.74 17.04 4.35
N ASN A 471 5.78 16.07 5.26
CA ASN A 471 6.97 15.25 5.48
C ASN A 471 6.92 13.90 4.75
N PHE A 472 5.75 13.41 4.33
CA PHE A 472 5.67 12.11 3.67
C PHE A 472 6.52 12.11 2.38
N PRO A 473 7.45 11.17 2.20
CA PRO A 473 8.32 11.12 1.02
C PRO A 473 7.52 10.94 -0.28
N MET A 474 7.67 11.90 -1.18
CA MET A 474 7.02 11.92 -2.50
C MET A 474 8.05 11.69 -3.60
N TYR A 475 7.76 10.77 -4.51
CA TYR A 475 8.54 10.59 -5.72
C TYR A 475 7.96 11.41 -6.85
N ALA A 476 8.73 11.59 -7.91
CA ALA A 476 8.32 12.31 -9.12
C ALA A 476 7.00 11.79 -9.74
N TYR A 477 6.69 10.50 -9.54
CA TYR A 477 5.49 9.86 -10.07
C TYR A 477 4.35 9.72 -9.05
N GLY A 478 4.53 10.16 -7.80
CA GLY A 478 3.53 10.02 -6.72
C GLY A 478 4.12 9.47 -5.41
N ALA A 479 3.25 9.09 -4.47
CA ALA A 479 3.67 8.50 -3.19
C ALA A 479 3.91 6.99 -3.36
N ALA A 480 5.13 6.51 -3.07
CA ALA A 480 5.37 5.07 -3.07
C ALA A 480 4.67 4.40 -1.89
N VAL A 481 4.40 3.11 -2.05
CA VAL A 481 3.73 2.30 -1.03
C VAL A 481 4.47 2.34 0.31
N LEU A 482 5.81 2.20 0.26
CA LEU A 482 6.67 2.06 1.41
C LEU A 482 7.95 2.90 1.26
N TYR A 483 8.36 3.57 2.34
CA TYR A 483 9.63 4.29 2.44
C TYR A 483 10.31 4.03 3.80
N PRO A 484 11.65 3.89 3.87
CA PRO A 484 12.54 3.66 2.74
C PRO A 484 12.13 2.38 1.99
N THR A 485 12.64 2.19 0.78
CA THR A 485 12.44 1.00 -0.04
C THR A 485 13.25 -0.17 0.52
N ILE A 486 12.72 -1.41 0.42
CA ILE A 486 13.48 -2.62 0.76
C ILE A 486 14.50 -2.88 -0.36
N PRO A 487 15.81 -2.98 -0.05
CA PRO A 487 16.84 -3.26 -1.04
C PRO A 487 16.68 -4.65 -1.66
N ASP A 488 17.12 -4.81 -2.92
CA ASP A 488 17.20 -6.09 -3.65
C ASP A 488 15.94 -6.97 -3.76
N ASP A 489 14.79 -6.46 -3.33
CA ASP A 489 13.46 -7.06 -3.56
C ASP A 489 12.77 -6.48 -4.82
N PHE A 490 11.77 -7.18 -5.36
CA PHE A 490 11.18 -6.87 -6.66
C PHE A 490 10.01 -5.88 -6.60
N ALA A 491 9.70 -5.28 -7.76
CA ALA A 491 8.64 -4.28 -7.87
C ALA A 491 7.25 -4.93 -7.84
N TYR A 492 6.49 -4.69 -6.76
CA TYR A 492 5.04 -4.95 -6.68
C TYR A 492 4.39 -4.06 -5.62
N HIS A 493 4.45 -4.39 -4.33
CA HIS A 493 4.17 -3.41 -3.25
C HIS A 493 5.43 -2.60 -2.93
N ASN A 494 6.59 -3.26 -2.88
CA ASN A 494 7.87 -2.58 -2.82
C ASN A 494 8.18 -1.94 -4.19
N LYS A 495 8.95 -0.85 -4.22
CA LYS A 495 9.39 -0.18 -5.46
C LYS A 495 8.24 0.18 -6.42
N SER A 496 7.08 0.57 -5.90
CA SER A 496 5.94 0.94 -6.74
C SER A 496 5.13 2.08 -6.15
N ILE A 497 4.29 2.65 -7.02
CA ILE A 497 3.23 3.59 -6.68
C ILE A 497 1.93 2.93 -7.09
N TRP A 498 0.99 2.89 -6.15
CA TRP A 498 -0.36 2.38 -6.37
C TRP A 498 -1.33 3.55 -6.39
N ALA A 499 -2.05 3.68 -7.50
CA ALA A 499 -2.90 4.83 -7.76
C ALA A 499 -3.93 5.07 -6.64
N VAL A 500 -4.46 3.98 -6.08
CA VAL A 500 -5.45 4.00 -5.01
C VAL A 500 -4.84 4.36 -3.63
N TRP A 501 -3.63 3.92 -3.31
CA TRP A 501 -3.11 3.99 -1.94
C TRP A 501 -2.61 5.38 -1.55
N GLN A 502 -2.35 6.23 -2.54
CA GLN A 502 -2.09 7.65 -2.32
C GLN A 502 -3.37 8.49 -2.10
N THR A 503 -4.56 7.94 -2.34
CA THR A 503 -5.83 8.69 -2.27
C THR A 503 -6.17 9.22 -0.87
N PRO A 504 -6.02 8.43 0.22
CA PRO A 504 -6.22 8.97 1.57
C PRO A 504 -5.28 10.13 1.90
N LEU A 505 -4.02 10.06 1.43
CA LEU A 505 -3.04 11.14 1.62
C LEU A 505 -3.42 12.39 0.81
N MET A 506 -3.97 12.23 -0.39
CA MET A 506 -4.54 13.34 -1.18
C MET A 506 -5.71 14.01 -0.46
N TYR A 507 -6.58 13.24 0.20
CA TYR A 507 -7.68 13.78 1.00
C TYR A 507 -7.17 14.53 2.24
N ALA A 508 -6.15 13.99 2.91
CA ALA A 508 -5.48 14.65 4.04
C ALA A 508 -4.85 15.98 3.62
N ALA A 509 -4.16 16.03 2.49
CA ALA A 509 -3.57 17.27 1.94
C ALA A 509 -4.63 18.34 1.66
N LYS A 510 -5.77 17.94 1.07
CA LYS A 510 -6.92 18.82 0.87
C LYS A 510 -7.52 19.32 2.18
N GLN A 511 -7.62 18.48 3.21
CA GLN A 511 -8.14 18.87 4.53
C GLN A 511 -7.32 19.99 5.18
N VAL A 512 -5.99 19.96 5.04
CA VAL A 512 -5.10 21.03 5.54
C VAL A 512 -4.78 22.11 4.50
N ARG A 513 -5.47 22.08 3.35
CA ARG A 513 -5.34 23.04 2.24
C ARG A 513 -3.93 23.15 1.66
N ASN A 514 -3.14 22.08 1.71
CA ASN A 514 -1.84 22.02 1.04
C ASN A 514 -2.08 21.73 -0.45
N LEU A 515 -2.06 22.78 -1.26
CA LEU A 515 -2.33 22.70 -2.70
C LEU A 515 -1.21 21.95 -3.43
N THR A 516 0.05 22.16 -3.05
CA THR A 516 1.22 21.54 -3.70
C THR A 516 1.16 20.01 -3.66
N VAL A 517 0.94 19.42 -2.47
CA VAL A 517 0.85 17.96 -2.32
C VAL A 517 -0.40 17.42 -3.01
N THR A 518 -1.53 18.12 -2.90
CA THR A 518 -2.76 17.69 -3.57
C THR A 518 -2.58 17.68 -5.09
N GLU A 519 -1.99 18.74 -5.66
CA GLU A 519 -1.69 18.82 -7.09
C GLU A 519 -0.71 17.74 -7.53
N HIS A 520 0.33 17.46 -6.76
CA HIS A 520 1.31 16.42 -7.08
C HIS A 520 0.64 15.05 -7.25
N LEU A 521 -0.22 14.68 -6.31
CA LEU A 521 -0.96 13.41 -6.33
C LEU A 521 -2.02 13.38 -7.45
N MET A 522 -2.71 14.50 -7.72
CA MET A 522 -3.63 14.61 -8.85
C MET A 522 -2.90 14.47 -10.20
N ARG A 523 -1.75 15.12 -10.34
CA ARG A 523 -0.90 15.06 -11.53
C ARG A 523 -0.38 13.65 -11.77
N SER A 524 -0.01 12.93 -10.72
CA SER A 524 0.32 11.50 -10.76
C SER A 524 -0.83 10.69 -11.38
N LEU A 525 -2.05 10.79 -10.83
CA LEU A 525 -3.25 10.09 -11.31
C LEU A 525 -3.60 10.43 -12.76
N VAL A 526 -3.57 11.71 -13.14
CA VAL A 526 -3.86 12.16 -14.50
C VAL A 526 -2.82 11.65 -15.49
N ARG A 527 -1.53 11.73 -15.13
CA ARG A 527 -0.43 11.28 -15.99
C ARG A 527 -0.56 9.79 -16.28
N GLN A 528 -0.76 8.95 -15.26
CA GLN A 528 -0.84 7.51 -15.46
C GLN A 528 -2.02 7.14 -16.37
N SER A 529 -3.20 7.69 -16.13
CA SER A 529 -4.40 7.28 -16.86
C SER A 529 -4.37 7.76 -18.31
N ALA A 530 -3.78 8.94 -18.55
CA ALA A 530 -3.60 9.45 -19.91
C ALA A 530 -2.61 8.62 -20.72
N LEU A 531 -1.43 8.33 -20.16
CA LEU A 531 -0.37 7.64 -20.90
C LEU A 531 -0.68 6.15 -21.09
N PHE A 532 -1.28 5.49 -20.09
CA PHE A 532 -1.66 4.08 -20.15
C PHE A 532 -3.00 3.85 -20.86
N LEU A 533 -3.79 4.91 -21.08
CA LEU A 533 -5.15 4.85 -21.62
C LEU A 533 -6.10 3.95 -20.80
N THR A 534 -5.87 3.86 -19.49
CA THR A 534 -6.70 3.14 -18.52
C THR A 534 -6.37 3.58 -17.09
N HIS A 535 -7.31 3.45 -16.15
CA HIS A 535 -7.01 3.61 -14.72
C HIS A 535 -6.35 2.33 -14.18
N LYS A 536 -5.02 2.29 -14.33
CA LYS A 536 -4.15 1.15 -13.98
C LYS A 536 -4.03 0.92 -12.47
N GLU A 537 -3.69 -0.31 -12.07
CA GLU A 537 -3.47 -0.72 -10.69
C GLU A 537 -2.20 -0.09 -10.08
N ASN A 538 -1.04 -0.28 -10.71
CA ASN A 538 0.25 0.20 -10.18
C ASN A 538 1.26 0.59 -11.27
N LEU A 539 2.37 1.20 -10.84
CA LEU A 539 3.52 1.57 -11.67
C LEU A 539 4.80 1.54 -10.83
N THR A 540 5.96 1.44 -11.48
CA THR A 540 7.26 1.58 -10.80
C THR A 540 7.48 3.02 -10.33
N TYR A 541 8.02 3.18 -9.11
CA TYR A 541 8.21 4.49 -8.48
C TYR A 541 9.32 5.34 -9.12
N ASP A 542 10.29 4.70 -9.77
CA ASP A 542 11.51 5.31 -10.31
C ASP A 542 11.38 5.74 -11.77
N THR A 543 10.64 4.97 -12.59
CA THR A 543 10.45 5.23 -14.03
C THR A 543 9.02 5.54 -14.43
N GLY A 544 8.04 5.36 -13.53
CA GLY A 544 6.63 5.59 -13.84
C GLY A 544 6.04 4.58 -14.82
N TYR A 545 6.66 3.41 -14.97
CA TYR A 545 6.28 2.41 -15.96
C TYR A 545 5.24 1.46 -15.37
N ASP A 546 4.16 1.18 -16.10
CA ASP A 546 3.12 0.22 -15.69
C ASP A 546 3.51 -1.23 -15.98
N CYS A 547 4.46 -1.47 -16.86
CA CYS A 547 5.03 -2.80 -17.03
C CYS A 547 6.24 -2.97 -16.11
N ASN A 548 6.68 -4.22 -15.88
CA ASN A 548 7.79 -4.57 -15.00
C ASN A 548 7.51 -4.44 -13.49
N THR A 549 6.24 -4.32 -13.10
CA THR A 549 5.76 -4.78 -11.80
C THR A 549 5.34 -6.25 -11.92
N ALA A 550 5.35 -7.01 -10.81
CA ALA A 550 5.07 -8.45 -10.85
C ALA A 550 3.68 -8.79 -11.38
N LEU A 551 2.69 -7.98 -10.97
CA LEU A 551 1.30 -8.05 -11.41
C LEU A 551 0.76 -6.64 -11.59
N ASN A 552 -0.11 -6.49 -12.59
CA ASN A 552 -0.80 -5.25 -12.87
C ASN A 552 -2.10 -5.55 -13.62
N SER A 553 -3.10 -4.68 -13.46
CA SER A 553 -4.39 -4.80 -14.17
C SER A 553 -4.84 -3.45 -14.70
N ASP A 554 -5.35 -3.48 -15.94
CA ASP A 554 -6.15 -2.38 -16.48
C ASP A 554 -7.49 -2.30 -15.74
N ARG A 555 -8.11 -1.12 -15.79
CA ARG A 555 -9.43 -0.86 -15.21
C ARG A 555 -9.51 -1.30 -13.76
N GLN A 556 -8.48 -1.03 -12.96
CA GLN A 556 -8.47 -1.49 -11.58
C GLN A 556 -9.52 -0.75 -10.76
N LEU A 557 -10.41 -1.50 -10.10
CA LEU A 557 -11.66 -0.98 -9.55
C LEU A 557 -11.45 0.22 -8.63
N TRP A 558 -10.47 0.14 -7.74
CA TRP A 558 -10.18 1.21 -6.79
C TRP A 558 -9.39 2.37 -7.38
N SER A 559 -8.68 2.19 -8.49
CA SER A 559 -7.98 3.24 -9.23
C SER A 559 -8.98 4.06 -10.02
N VAL A 560 -9.94 3.37 -10.66
CA VAL A 560 -11.11 3.97 -11.31
C VAL A 560 -11.88 4.83 -10.30
N ALA A 561 -12.23 4.25 -9.15
CA ALA A 561 -12.99 4.95 -8.12
C ALA A 561 -12.19 6.10 -7.49
N SER A 562 -10.87 5.98 -7.39
CA SER A 562 -9.96 7.05 -6.94
C SER A 562 -10.02 8.26 -7.87
N TYR A 563 -9.98 8.06 -9.19
CA TYR A 563 -10.07 9.16 -10.16
C TYR A 563 -11.43 9.88 -10.08
N ILE A 564 -12.53 9.14 -9.98
CA ILE A 564 -13.86 9.72 -9.79
C ILE A 564 -13.93 10.46 -8.44
N GLY A 565 -13.34 9.88 -7.39
CA GLY A 565 -13.21 10.49 -6.07
C GLY A 565 -12.42 11.80 -6.09
N MET A 566 -11.35 11.90 -6.90
CA MET A 566 -10.62 13.16 -7.14
C MET A 566 -11.56 14.23 -7.68
N VAL A 567 -12.40 13.92 -8.67
CA VAL A 567 -13.37 14.89 -9.22
C VAL A 567 -14.35 15.32 -8.12
N TYR A 568 -14.99 14.38 -7.43
CA TYR A 568 -16.07 14.70 -6.49
C TYR A 568 -15.59 15.34 -5.17
N ARG A 569 -14.51 14.81 -4.58
CA ARG A 569 -14.07 15.16 -3.23
C ARG A 569 -12.98 16.22 -3.19
N ILE A 570 -12.18 16.34 -4.26
CA ILE A 570 -11.16 17.38 -4.40
C ILE A 570 -11.72 18.55 -5.19
N LEU A 571 -12.03 18.37 -6.47
CA LEU A 571 -12.41 19.47 -7.36
C LEU A 571 -13.74 20.13 -6.94
N PHE A 572 -14.77 19.31 -6.66
CA PHE A 572 -16.05 19.82 -6.14
C PHE A 572 -16.11 19.87 -4.61
N GLY A 573 -15.09 19.32 -3.93
CA GLY A 573 -14.95 19.48 -2.50
C GLY A 573 -16.03 18.82 -1.65
N MET A 574 -16.77 17.85 -2.19
CA MET A 574 -17.94 17.28 -1.52
C MET A 574 -17.52 16.37 -0.36
N GLU A 575 -18.00 16.69 0.84
CA GLU A 575 -17.76 15.96 2.08
C GLU A 575 -19.11 15.57 2.68
N LEU A 576 -19.40 14.27 2.76
CA LEU A 576 -20.63 13.78 3.37
C LEU A 576 -20.53 13.74 4.88
N THR A 577 -21.59 14.21 5.54
CA THR A 577 -21.80 14.13 6.98
C THR A 577 -23.24 13.68 7.27
N GLN A 578 -23.56 13.43 8.54
CA GLN A 578 -24.95 13.13 8.93
C GLN A 578 -25.91 14.29 8.62
N GLU A 579 -25.41 15.52 8.65
CA GLU A 579 -26.18 16.74 8.37
C GLU A 579 -26.42 16.94 6.87
N GLY A 580 -25.54 16.42 6.02
CA GLY A 580 -25.66 16.47 4.55
C GLY A 580 -24.31 16.65 3.86
N ILE A 581 -24.26 17.45 2.78
CA ILE A 581 -23.01 17.69 2.02
C ILE A 581 -22.40 19.04 2.42
N HIS A 582 -21.19 19.00 2.95
CA HIS A 582 -20.32 20.17 3.07
C HIS A 582 -19.49 20.34 1.79
N PHE A 583 -19.23 21.60 1.39
CA PHE A 583 -18.46 21.91 0.20
C PHE A 583 -17.17 22.63 0.59
N ASN A 584 -16.05 22.02 0.23
CA ASN A 584 -14.72 22.58 0.43
C ASN A 584 -13.85 22.29 -0.82
N PRO A 585 -14.12 22.93 -1.97
CA PRO A 585 -13.45 22.58 -3.23
C PRO A 585 -12.03 23.12 -3.29
N MET A 586 -11.17 22.37 -3.98
CA MET A 586 -9.82 22.78 -4.34
C MET A 586 -9.68 22.69 -5.86
N LEU A 587 -9.35 23.80 -6.50
CA LEU A 587 -9.24 23.90 -7.96
C LEU A 587 -7.84 24.38 -8.37
N PRO A 588 -6.95 23.46 -8.79
CA PRO A 588 -5.66 23.81 -9.38
C PRO A 588 -5.81 24.61 -10.68
N ASP A 589 -4.87 25.52 -10.95
CA ASP A 589 -4.90 26.38 -12.13
C ASP A 589 -4.85 25.62 -13.46
N TRP A 590 -4.07 24.54 -13.51
CA TRP A 590 -3.86 23.68 -14.68
C TRP A 590 -5.09 22.84 -15.05
N VAL A 591 -6.04 22.67 -14.12
CA VAL A 591 -7.33 22.06 -14.43
C VAL A 591 -8.17 23.06 -15.23
N GLY A 592 -8.23 24.32 -14.80
CA GLY A 592 -8.98 25.39 -15.43
C GLY A 592 -9.69 26.27 -14.39
N ASN A 593 -10.35 27.33 -14.85
CA ASN A 593 -10.97 28.32 -13.95
C ASN A 593 -12.50 28.22 -13.83
N GLU A 594 -13.12 27.25 -14.48
CA GLU A 594 -14.56 26.99 -14.39
C GLU A 594 -14.82 25.51 -14.66
N ILE A 595 -15.28 24.79 -13.63
CA ILE A 595 -15.71 23.39 -13.71
C ILE A 595 -17.20 23.26 -13.40
N LYS A 596 -17.86 22.27 -14.01
CA LYS A 596 -19.28 22.00 -13.80
C LYS A 596 -19.54 20.51 -13.63
N LEU A 597 -20.37 20.17 -12.66
CA LEU A 597 -20.95 18.85 -12.46
C LEU A 597 -22.46 18.98 -12.57
N ARG A 598 -23.09 18.24 -13.47
CA ARG A 598 -24.53 18.29 -13.71
C ARG A 598 -25.20 16.96 -13.40
N ASN A 599 -26.46 17.04 -13.00
CA ASN A 599 -27.31 15.89 -12.71
C ASN A 599 -26.72 14.94 -11.66
N PHE A 600 -25.95 15.47 -10.71
CA PHE A 600 -25.43 14.67 -9.60
C PHE A 600 -26.58 14.33 -8.64
N LYS A 601 -26.86 13.05 -8.45
CA LYS A 601 -27.96 12.61 -7.58
C LYS A 601 -27.49 12.47 -6.13
N TYR A 602 -28.21 13.10 -5.21
CA TYR A 602 -28.02 12.92 -3.78
C TYR A 602 -29.38 12.72 -3.13
N ARG A 603 -29.69 11.49 -2.69
CA ARG A 603 -31.01 11.12 -2.16
C ARG A 603 -32.14 11.55 -3.13
N ASP A 604 -33.04 12.39 -2.66
CA ASP A 604 -34.18 12.95 -3.41
C ASP A 604 -33.84 14.26 -4.14
N ALA A 605 -32.56 14.67 -4.13
CA ALA A 605 -32.05 15.88 -4.76
C ALA A 605 -31.25 15.58 -6.04
N ILE A 606 -31.28 16.54 -6.95
CA ILE A 606 -30.43 16.60 -8.15
C ILE A 606 -29.61 17.89 -8.09
N LEU A 607 -28.29 17.77 -8.07
CA LEU A 607 -27.36 18.89 -7.91
C LEU A 607 -26.72 19.24 -9.26
N ASN A 608 -26.70 20.53 -9.57
CA ASN A 608 -25.81 21.11 -10.57
C ASN A 608 -24.84 22.03 -9.85
N ILE A 609 -23.56 21.71 -9.88
CA ILE A 609 -22.52 22.42 -9.14
C ILE A 609 -21.60 23.08 -10.15
N SER A 610 -21.33 24.37 -9.98
CA SER A 610 -20.31 25.12 -10.72
C SER A 610 -19.28 25.66 -9.75
N VAL A 611 -18.00 25.34 -9.96
CA VAL A 611 -16.89 25.95 -9.22
C VAL A 611 -16.12 26.86 -10.18
N LYS A 612 -15.87 28.10 -9.77
CA LYS A 612 -15.20 29.15 -10.57
C LYS A 612 -14.00 29.69 -9.82
N GLY A 613 -12.98 30.16 -10.54
CA GLY A 613 -11.74 30.67 -9.94
C GLY A 613 -10.69 29.59 -9.79
N GLU A 614 -9.80 29.74 -8.82
CA GLU A 614 -8.66 28.85 -8.54
C GLU A 614 -8.32 28.90 -7.05
N GLY A 615 -7.64 27.87 -6.53
CA GLY A 615 -7.19 27.80 -5.14
C GLY A 615 -8.07 26.94 -4.23
N THR A 616 -8.03 27.22 -2.93
CA THR A 616 -8.61 26.37 -1.87
C THR A 616 -9.65 27.09 -1.01
N LYS A 617 -9.82 28.42 -1.18
CA LYS A 617 -10.63 29.25 -0.29
C LYS A 617 -11.90 29.73 -0.98
N ILE A 618 -13.04 29.48 -0.36
CA ILE A 618 -14.35 29.93 -0.84
C ILE A 618 -14.49 31.44 -0.63
N ALA A 619 -14.59 32.19 -1.73
CA ALA A 619 -14.90 33.61 -1.74
C ALA A 619 -16.41 33.86 -1.70
N SER A 620 -17.20 33.05 -2.41
CA SER A 620 -18.67 33.11 -2.36
C SER A 620 -19.30 31.76 -2.65
N LEU A 621 -20.44 31.50 -2.02
CA LEU A 621 -21.27 30.33 -2.26
C LEU A 621 -22.72 30.78 -2.48
N MET A 622 -23.33 30.32 -3.55
CA MET A 622 -24.73 30.59 -3.89
C MET A 622 -25.48 29.28 -4.08
N VAL A 623 -26.70 29.21 -3.56
CA VAL A 623 -27.62 28.07 -3.73
C VAL A 623 -28.95 28.61 -4.26
N ASN A 624 -29.37 28.12 -5.43
CA ASN A 624 -30.58 28.57 -6.13
C ASN A 624 -30.65 30.10 -6.25
N GLY A 625 -29.52 30.73 -6.58
CA GLY A 625 -29.38 32.18 -6.73
C GLY A 625 -29.27 32.97 -5.41
N LYS A 626 -29.37 32.32 -4.25
CA LYS A 626 -29.29 32.99 -2.93
C LYS A 626 -27.89 32.83 -2.32
N PRO A 627 -27.26 33.92 -1.85
CA PRO A 627 -25.99 33.84 -1.13
C PRO A 627 -26.08 33.00 0.14
N GLN A 628 -25.03 32.24 0.43
CA GLN A 628 -24.86 31.43 1.63
C GLN A 628 -23.49 31.70 2.26
N LYS A 629 -23.32 31.28 3.51
CA LYS A 629 -22.00 31.26 4.16
C LYS A 629 -21.11 30.18 3.56
N ALA A 630 -19.80 30.33 3.65
CA ALA A 630 -18.86 29.29 3.19
C ALA A 630 -19.05 27.96 3.92
N SER A 631 -19.48 27.98 5.19
CA SER A 631 -19.81 26.80 6.00
C SER A 631 -21.19 26.21 5.69
N TYR A 632 -21.77 26.49 4.52
CA TYR A 632 -23.09 25.97 4.14
C TYR A 632 -23.03 24.45 4.00
N ILE A 633 -24.05 23.80 4.53
CA ILE A 633 -24.27 22.36 4.38
C ILE A 633 -25.56 22.20 3.58
N LEU A 634 -25.50 21.47 2.46
CA LEU A 634 -26.71 21.02 1.78
C LEU A 634 -27.39 19.98 2.67
N PRO A 635 -28.61 20.22 3.19
CA PRO A 635 -29.24 19.31 4.14
C PRO A 635 -29.42 17.90 3.60
N SER A 636 -29.31 16.91 4.49
CA SER A 636 -29.47 15.50 4.14
C SER A 636 -30.90 15.12 3.74
N ASP A 637 -31.89 15.96 4.01
CA ASP A 637 -33.27 15.83 3.55
C ASP A 637 -33.60 16.70 2.32
N ALA A 638 -32.58 17.24 1.64
CA ALA A 638 -32.75 18.03 0.42
C ALA A 638 -33.57 17.29 -0.64
N ARG A 639 -34.48 18.01 -1.32
CA ARG A 639 -35.37 17.49 -2.36
C ARG A 639 -35.40 18.39 -3.58
N GLY A 640 -35.55 17.78 -4.75
CA GLY A 640 -35.68 18.53 -6.01
C GLY A 640 -34.33 19.01 -6.55
N ARG A 641 -34.36 20.03 -7.42
CA ARG A 641 -33.16 20.49 -8.13
C ARG A 641 -32.47 21.63 -7.37
N TYR A 642 -31.16 21.53 -7.22
CA TYR A 642 -30.30 22.56 -6.64
C TYR A 642 -29.26 23.02 -7.67
N ASP A 643 -29.14 24.33 -7.81
CA ASP A 643 -28.05 24.97 -8.55
C ASP A 643 -27.10 25.64 -7.56
N ILE A 644 -25.90 25.10 -7.44
CA ILE A 644 -24.86 25.53 -6.50
C ILE A 644 -23.73 26.18 -7.29
N VAL A 645 -23.35 27.39 -6.92
CA VAL A 645 -22.24 28.12 -7.54
C VAL A 645 -21.25 28.52 -6.45
N ILE A 646 -20.01 28.07 -6.58
CA ILE A 646 -18.92 28.33 -5.64
C ILE A 646 -17.84 29.11 -6.38
N SER A 647 -17.41 30.25 -5.84
CA SER A 647 -16.26 30.99 -6.35
C SER A 647 -15.09 30.80 -5.40
N LEU A 648 -13.94 30.43 -5.94
CA LEU A 648 -12.68 30.22 -5.24
C LEU A 648 -11.71 31.37 -5.46
N VAL A 649 -10.85 31.59 -4.47
CA VAL A 649 -9.67 32.45 -4.55
C VAL A 649 -8.46 31.69 -4.02
N LYS A 650 -7.26 32.08 -4.50
CA LYS A 650 -5.99 31.59 -3.96
C LYS A 650 -5.89 31.91 -2.48
N ASP A 651 -5.45 30.92 -1.71
CA ASP A 651 -5.15 31.10 -0.29
C ASP A 651 -3.66 31.43 -0.17
N ILE A 652 -3.34 32.69 0.11
CA ILE A 652 -1.94 33.16 0.15
C ILE A 652 -1.21 32.57 1.36
N ASP A 653 -1.97 32.10 2.36
CA ASP A 653 -1.45 31.50 3.59
C ASP A 653 -1.40 29.96 3.51
N SER A 654 -1.64 29.34 2.35
CA SER A 654 -1.58 27.88 2.24
C SER A 654 -0.14 27.36 2.38
N ASP A 655 0.00 26.27 3.12
CA ASP A 655 1.26 25.54 3.18
C ASP A 655 1.53 24.86 1.83
N GLU A 656 2.65 25.23 1.20
CA GLU A 656 3.07 24.72 -0.11
C GLU A 656 4.21 23.71 -0.01
N THR A 657 4.57 23.29 1.21
CA THR A 657 5.70 22.39 1.44
C THR A 657 5.38 20.96 0.98
N ILE A 658 6.33 20.37 0.25
CA ILE A 658 6.33 18.96 -0.17
C ILE A 658 7.72 18.37 0.02
N ASN A 659 7.81 17.14 0.54
CA ASN A 659 9.07 16.41 0.66
C ASN A 659 9.31 15.52 -0.57
N LEU A 660 9.96 16.08 -1.61
CA LEU A 660 10.36 15.30 -2.79
C LEU A 660 11.66 14.53 -2.53
N VAL A 661 11.66 13.23 -2.85
CA VAL A 661 12.82 12.35 -2.68
C VAL A 661 13.27 11.75 -4.01
N ALA A 662 14.58 11.50 -4.13
CA ALA A 662 15.16 10.82 -5.27
C ALA A 662 14.92 9.31 -5.20
N ALA A 663 14.52 8.73 -6.34
CA ALA A 663 14.42 7.28 -6.47
C ALA A 663 15.79 6.64 -6.70
N GLY A 664 15.89 5.36 -6.35
CA GLY A 664 17.02 4.51 -6.70
C GLY A 664 17.98 4.18 -5.55
N PRO A 665 18.99 3.34 -5.85
CA PRO A 665 20.01 2.92 -4.88
C PRO A 665 20.71 4.12 -4.23
N ARG A 666 21.09 3.99 -2.96
CA ARG A 666 21.71 5.02 -2.10
C ARG A 666 20.85 6.25 -1.76
N ASN A 667 19.71 6.46 -2.42
CA ASN A 667 18.84 7.62 -2.17
C ASN A 667 17.66 7.29 -1.25
N CYS A 668 16.97 6.19 -1.53
CA CYS A 668 15.73 5.85 -0.82
C CYS A 668 15.69 4.41 -0.32
N TRP A 669 16.79 3.66 -0.43
CA TRP A 669 16.85 2.26 0.01
C TRP A 669 17.43 2.22 1.42
N SER A 670 16.84 1.42 2.29
CA SER A 670 17.51 1.10 3.56
C SER A 670 18.72 0.18 3.31
N PRO A 671 19.61 0.03 4.29
CA PRO A 671 20.51 -1.11 4.33
C PRO A 671 19.73 -2.43 4.33
N VAL A 672 20.39 -3.51 3.87
CA VAL A 672 19.87 -4.89 3.99
C VAL A 672 19.95 -5.31 5.46
N GLU A 673 18.88 -5.89 5.99
CA GLU A 673 18.87 -6.43 7.34
C GLU A 673 19.91 -7.57 7.50
N PRO A 674 20.68 -7.59 8.61
CA PRO A 674 21.64 -8.67 8.82
C PRO A 674 20.92 -10.00 9.13
N VAL A 675 21.58 -11.11 8.86
CA VAL A 675 21.15 -12.44 9.33
C VAL A 675 22.06 -12.87 10.47
N ILE A 676 21.50 -13.09 11.66
CA ILE A 676 22.26 -13.42 12.87
C ILE A 676 22.13 -14.90 13.24
N ARG A 677 23.17 -15.45 13.88
CA ARG A 677 23.21 -16.81 14.43
C ARG A 677 23.73 -16.79 15.85
N LEU A 678 23.12 -17.58 16.75
CA LEU A 678 23.55 -17.72 18.13
C LEU A 678 24.42 -18.99 18.28
N GLU A 679 25.66 -18.82 18.74
CA GLU A 679 26.61 -19.89 19.01
C GLU A 679 27.26 -19.65 20.39
N ASN A 680 27.11 -20.59 21.33
CA ASN A 680 27.74 -20.51 22.66
C ASN A 680 27.58 -19.15 23.37
N GLN A 681 26.38 -18.55 23.32
CA GLN A 681 26.03 -17.22 23.88
C GLN A 681 26.51 -16.00 23.06
N TYR A 682 27.18 -16.22 21.94
CA TYR A 682 27.59 -15.16 21.02
C TYR A 682 26.66 -15.10 19.82
N ILE A 683 26.24 -13.90 19.44
CA ILE A 683 25.57 -13.67 18.17
C ILE A 683 26.56 -13.24 17.10
N HIS A 684 26.45 -13.85 15.92
CA HIS A 684 27.33 -13.66 14.78
C HIS A 684 26.55 -13.20 13.56
N TRP A 685 27.09 -12.22 12.84
CA TRP A 685 26.64 -11.82 11.50
C TRP A 685 27.81 -11.30 10.65
N THR A 686 27.59 -11.19 9.34
CA THR A 686 28.56 -10.62 8.41
C THR A 686 28.53 -9.10 8.48
N MET A 687 29.67 -8.49 8.81
CA MET A 687 29.86 -7.04 8.78
C MET A 687 29.98 -6.55 7.34
N GLN A 688 29.17 -5.57 6.96
CA GLN A 688 29.20 -4.92 5.65
C GLN A 688 29.95 -3.58 5.73
N PRO A 689 30.72 -3.18 4.70
CA PRO A 689 31.34 -1.86 4.63
C PRO A 689 30.28 -0.74 4.64
N GLY A 690 30.61 0.42 5.22
CA GLY A 690 29.74 1.61 5.17
C GLY A 690 28.52 1.58 6.10
N VAL A 691 28.36 0.55 6.92
CA VAL A 691 27.27 0.46 7.91
C VAL A 691 27.78 0.17 9.31
N THR A 692 27.03 0.61 10.32
CA THR A 692 27.19 0.22 11.72
C THR A 692 26.00 -0.61 12.19
N TYR A 693 26.09 -1.24 13.36
CA TYR A 693 25.07 -2.18 13.83
C TYR A 693 24.56 -1.83 15.22
N ARG A 694 23.26 -2.04 15.46
CA ARG A 694 22.61 -1.84 16.75
C ARG A 694 21.85 -3.09 17.18
N LEU A 695 22.03 -3.49 18.44
CA LEU A 695 21.28 -4.56 19.10
C LEU A 695 19.97 -3.99 19.62
N LYS A 696 18.85 -4.66 19.32
CA LYS A 696 17.51 -4.33 19.82
C LYS A 696 16.83 -5.54 20.46
N GLY A 697 15.93 -5.28 21.40
CA GLY A 697 15.17 -6.28 22.17
C GLY A 697 15.42 -6.19 23.67
N MET A 698 14.46 -6.64 24.47
CA MET A 698 14.38 -6.48 25.93
C MET A 698 14.65 -5.06 26.46
N GLY A 699 14.10 -4.04 25.78
CA GLY A 699 14.25 -2.62 26.09
C GLY A 699 15.64 -2.04 25.78
N ILE A 700 16.50 -2.80 25.09
CA ILE A 700 17.84 -2.36 24.71
C ILE A 700 17.82 -1.76 23.30
N ASP A 701 18.56 -0.67 23.11
CA ASP A 701 18.95 -0.16 21.81
C ASP A 701 20.38 0.40 21.89
N LYS A 702 21.38 -0.36 21.43
CA LYS A 702 22.79 0.04 21.56
C LYS A 702 23.67 -0.44 20.40
N LYS A 703 24.71 0.33 20.09
CA LYS A 703 25.70 -0.01 19.07
C LYS A 703 26.50 -1.27 19.47
N VAL A 704 26.67 -2.20 18.53
CA VAL A 704 27.39 -3.47 18.73
C VAL A 704 28.28 -3.82 17.52
N GLN A 705 29.11 -4.85 17.67
CA GLN A 705 29.93 -5.44 16.61
C GLN A 705 29.84 -6.97 16.67
N SER A 706 30.01 -7.62 15.53
CA SER A 706 30.03 -9.09 15.42
C SER A 706 31.43 -9.65 15.76
N PRO A 707 31.55 -10.69 16.59
CA PRO A 707 30.48 -11.30 17.39
C PRO A 707 30.16 -10.51 18.66
N TYR A 708 28.92 -10.57 19.13
CA TYR A 708 28.47 -9.92 20.37
C TYR A 708 28.05 -10.95 21.42
N ASN A 709 28.49 -10.80 22.68
CA ASN A 709 28.19 -11.73 23.76
C ASN A 709 26.92 -11.32 24.52
N LEU A 710 25.88 -12.16 24.48
CA LEU A 710 24.60 -11.92 25.16
C LEU A 710 24.62 -12.21 26.67
N ARG A 711 25.71 -12.76 27.22
CA ARG A 711 25.79 -13.16 28.64
C ARG A 711 25.47 -12.06 29.65
N LYS A 712 25.68 -10.80 29.28
CA LYS A 712 25.38 -9.63 30.12
C LYS A 712 23.96 -9.09 29.94
N GLU A 713 23.25 -9.55 28.92
CA GLU A 713 21.86 -9.19 28.69
C GLU A 713 20.92 -10.08 29.51
N LYS A 714 19.67 -9.66 29.62
CA LYS A 714 18.62 -10.46 30.27
C LYS A 714 18.26 -11.66 29.38
N SER A 715 17.47 -12.58 29.90
CA SER A 715 16.83 -13.54 29.00
C SER A 715 15.93 -12.78 27.99
N GLY A 716 15.50 -13.44 26.92
CA GLY A 716 14.60 -12.87 25.93
C GLY A 716 15.17 -12.84 24.51
N TYR A 717 14.43 -12.19 23.62
CA TYR A 717 14.73 -12.14 22.20
C TYR A 717 15.54 -10.91 21.83
N TYR A 718 16.52 -11.13 20.96
CA TYR A 718 17.43 -10.10 20.48
C TYR A 718 17.56 -10.14 18.96
N ALA A 719 17.59 -8.96 18.35
CA ALA A 719 17.86 -8.78 16.92
C ALA A 719 18.87 -7.66 16.70
N VAL A 720 19.40 -7.57 15.49
CA VAL A 720 20.35 -6.54 15.07
C VAL A 720 19.80 -5.83 13.84
N CYS A 721 19.92 -4.50 13.77
CA CYS A 721 19.75 -3.75 12.53
C CYS A 721 21.09 -3.17 12.06
N ALA A 722 21.22 -2.98 10.75
CA ALA A 722 22.28 -2.19 10.13
C ALA A 722 21.84 -0.73 10.04
N VAL A 723 22.79 0.20 10.14
CA VAL A 723 22.57 1.65 10.07
C VAL A 723 23.62 2.24 9.14
N ASP A 724 23.18 2.92 8.08
CA ASP A 724 24.09 3.59 7.14
C ASP A 724 24.65 4.92 7.69
N GLU A 725 25.45 5.59 6.85
CA GLU A 725 26.11 6.85 7.18
C GLU A 725 25.12 8.01 7.39
N GLU A 726 23.91 7.94 6.80
CA GLU A 726 22.83 8.92 6.96
C GLU A 726 21.91 8.61 8.16
N GLY A 727 22.16 7.50 8.86
CA GLY A 727 21.38 7.08 10.02
C GLY A 727 20.10 6.30 9.68
N VAL A 728 19.89 5.89 8.42
CA VAL A 728 18.77 5.04 8.04
C VAL A 728 19.04 3.62 8.51
N GLU A 729 18.14 3.08 9.34
CA GLU A 729 18.23 1.70 9.78
C GLU A 729 17.56 0.74 8.78
N SER A 730 18.13 -0.45 8.65
CA SER A 730 17.44 -1.61 8.07
C SER A 730 16.25 -2.02 8.93
N ASP A 731 15.45 -2.95 8.41
CA ASP A 731 14.62 -3.79 9.25
C ASP A 731 15.48 -4.62 10.23
N LEU A 732 14.85 -5.18 11.28
CA LEU A 732 15.54 -6.02 12.26
C LEU A 732 15.86 -7.39 11.65
N SER A 733 17.02 -7.93 11.99
CA SER A 733 17.42 -9.31 11.68
C SER A 733 16.41 -10.33 12.21
N ASN A 734 16.55 -11.58 11.76
CA ASN A 734 15.92 -12.70 12.45
C ASN A 734 16.27 -12.64 13.94
N PRO A 735 15.32 -12.87 14.85
CA PRO A 735 15.57 -12.80 16.27
C PRO A 735 16.27 -14.07 16.74
N VAL A 736 17.07 -13.95 17.79
CA VAL A 736 17.58 -15.10 18.55
C VAL A 736 17.10 -15.03 19.98
N LEU A 737 16.82 -16.20 20.55
CA LEU A 737 16.46 -16.33 21.95
C LEU A 737 17.73 -16.58 22.78
N TYR A 738 17.99 -15.74 23.78
CA TYR A 738 18.94 -16.04 24.84
C TYR A 738 18.13 -16.28 26.11
N THR A 739 18.24 -17.46 26.71
CA THR A 739 17.44 -17.80 27.90
C THR A 739 18.23 -18.64 28.89
N SER A 740 17.84 -18.52 30.15
CA SER A 740 18.32 -19.36 31.26
C SER A 740 17.45 -20.59 31.49
N TYR A 741 16.25 -20.65 30.89
CA TYR A 741 15.29 -21.74 31.08
C TYR A 741 14.46 -21.96 29.81
N GLU A 742 14.45 -23.20 29.36
CA GLU A 742 13.57 -23.71 28.31
C GLU A 742 13.12 -25.11 28.71
N ARG A 743 11.83 -25.39 28.59
CA ARG A 743 11.26 -26.72 28.85
C ARG A 743 10.24 -27.08 27.78
N ARG A 744 10.32 -28.33 27.31
CA ARG A 744 9.37 -28.94 26.40
C ARG A 744 8.38 -29.83 27.15
N TYR A 745 7.13 -29.81 26.72
CA TYR A 745 6.05 -30.70 27.14
C TYR A 745 5.45 -31.35 25.89
N GLU A 746 5.63 -32.67 25.73
CA GLU A 746 5.09 -33.44 24.61
C GLU A 746 3.55 -33.50 24.75
N ALA A 747 2.80 -33.14 23.71
CA ALA A 747 1.35 -32.94 23.81
C ALA A 747 0.60 -34.26 24.08
N GLU A 748 1.09 -35.37 23.54
CA GLU A 748 0.49 -36.69 23.68
C GLU A 748 0.55 -37.26 25.11
N ASP A 749 1.41 -36.73 25.98
CA ASP A 749 1.45 -37.09 27.40
C ASP A 749 0.24 -36.55 28.18
N PHE A 750 -0.51 -35.60 27.60
CA PHE A 750 -1.63 -34.90 28.23
C PHE A 750 -2.99 -35.13 27.54
N ALA A 751 -3.01 -35.79 26.38
CA ALA A 751 -4.23 -36.07 25.64
C ALA A 751 -4.80 -37.47 25.93
N ALA A 752 -6.11 -37.65 25.72
CA ALA A 752 -6.69 -38.99 25.71
C ALA A 752 -6.16 -39.80 24.52
N SER A 753 -5.94 -41.10 24.72
CA SER A 753 -5.31 -41.98 23.71
C SER A 753 -6.07 -42.05 22.38
N SER A 754 -7.36 -41.69 22.34
CA SER A 754 -8.16 -41.60 21.11
C SER A 754 -7.70 -40.48 20.18
N PHE A 755 -7.09 -39.42 20.71
CA PHE A 755 -6.59 -38.28 19.95
C PHE A 755 -5.11 -38.44 19.56
N VAL A 756 -4.39 -39.39 20.15
CA VAL A 756 -2.96 -39.60 19.88
C VAL A 756 -2.77 -40.41 18.61
N ALA A 757 -1.86 -39.94 17.76
CA ALA A 757 -1.54 -40.49 16.45
C ALA A 757 -0.04 -40.61 16.24
N THR A 758 0.36 -41.45 15.28
CA THR A 758 1.79 -41.76 14.99
C THR A 758 2.06 -41.93 13.50
N GLU A 759 1.06 -41.69 12.64
CA GLU A 759 1.11 -41.97 11.21
C GLU A 759 1.96 -40.98 10.39
N GLU A 760 2.09 -39.74 10.85
CA GLU A 760 2.92 -38.72 10.19
C GLU A 760 4.41 -38.89 10.51
N LYS A 761 5.28 -38.12 9.88
CA LYS A 761 6.72 -38.10 10.17
C LYS A 761 7.13 -36.72 10.65
N GLY A 762 8.22 -36.64 11.43
CA GLY A 762 8.83 -35.37 11.81
C GLY A 762 8.41 -34.81 13.18
N TYR A 763 7.42 -35.43 13.85
CA TYR A 763 7.03 -35.11 15.23
C TYR A 763 8.07 -35.61 16.26
N SER A 764 8.05 -35.08 17.49
CA SER A 764 8.89 -35.54 18.60
C SER A 764 8.20 -36.54 19.54
N GLY A 765 8.79 -36.87 20.69
CA GLY A 765 8.14 -37.80 21.62
C GLY A 765 7.77 -39.17 21.04
N LYS A 766 6.56 -39.64 21.39
CA LYS A 766 5.97 -40.94 21.04
C LYS A 766 4.78 -40.83 20.09
N GLY A 767 4.26 -39.63 19.88
CA GLY A 767 3.11 -39.37 19.02
C GLY A 767 2.83 -37.87 18.93
N TYR A 768 1.70 -37.52 18.36
CA TYR A 768 1.17 -36.16 18.34
C TYR A 768 -0.34 -36.19 18.60
N VAL A 769 -0.93 -35.05 18.96
CA VAL A 769 -2.36 -34.92 19.24
C VAL A 769 -3.11 -34.43 18.01
N LYS A 770 -4.13 -35.16 17.59
CA LYS A 770 -5.09 -34.73 16.57
C LYS A 770 -6.15 -33.85 17.22
N ASP A 771 -6.19 -32.58 16.83
CA ASP A 771 -7.19 -31.63 17.32
C ASP A 771 -7.97 -31.04 16.15
N TYR A 772 -9.16 -31.58 15.93
CA TYR A 772 -10.00 -31.24 14.79
C TYR A 772 -11.15 -30.33 15.19
N SER A 773 -11.58 -29.46 14.28
CA SER A 773 -12.74 -28.60 14.45
C SER A 773 -14.05 -29.37 14.65
N ALA A 774 -14.15 -30.58 14.07
CA ALA A 774 -15.30 -31.46 14.23
C ALA A 774 -15.27 -32.31 15.52
N GLU A 775 -14.07 -32.55 16.06
CA GLU A 775 -13.83 -33.35 17.27
C GLU A 775 -12.55 -32.84 17.94
N SER A 776 -12.71 -31.83 18.80
CA SER A 776 -11.56 -31.17 19.45
C SER A 776 -11.02 -32.01 20.61
N ALA A 777 -9.70 -32.00 20.76
CA ALA A 777 -9.00 -32.70 21.83
C ALA A 777 -9.08 -31.96 23.19
N ASP A 778 -9.43 -30.67 23.19
CA ASP A 778 -9.46 -29.78 24.37
C ASP A 778 -8.22 -29.96 25.29
N LEU A 779 -7.03 -29.93 24.65
CA LEU A 779 -5.76 -30.27 25.28
C LEU A 779 -5.47 -29.42 26.51
N SER A 780 -5.17 -30.06 27.64
CA SER A 780 -4.81 -29.40 28.90
C SER A 780 -3.46 -29.87 29.43
N ILE A 781 -2.46 -29.00 29.41
CA ILE A 781 -1.06 -29.28 29.77
C ILE A 781 -0.76 -28.68 31.14
N GLU A 782 -0.31 -29.51 32.08
CA GLU A 782 0.24 -29.03 33.36
C GLU A 782 1.70 -28.62 33.15
N ILE A 783 2.00 -27.33 33.33
CA ILE A 783 3.35 -26.78 33.27
C ILE A 783 3.85 -26.41 34.66
N GLU A 784 5.15 -26.47 34.85
CA GLU A 784 5.82 -26.11 36.10
C GLU A 784 6.78 -24.96 35.88
N ILE A 785 6.54 -23.87 36.61
CA ILE A 785 7.31 -22.64 36.57
C ILE A 785 8.27 -22.62 37.76
N PRO A 786 9.59 -22.62 37.52
CA PRO A 786 10.58 -22.76 38.59
C PRO A 786 10.70 -21.52 39.49
N GLU A 787 10.47 -20.33 38.95
CA GLU A 787 10.58 -19.06 39.65
C GLU A 787 9.65 -18.01 39.05
N PRO A 788 9.24 -16.97 39.80
CA PRO A 788 8.36 -15.95 39.25
C PRO A 788 9.05 -15.13 38.15
N GLY A 789 8.32 -14.76 37.11
CA GLY A 789 8.85 -13.93 36.02
C GLY A 789 8.01 -13.97 34.76
N ASP A 790 8.58 -13.43 33.68
CA ASP A 790 7.93 -13.42 32.37
C ASP A 790 8.29 -14.71 31.63
N TYR A 791 7.27 -15.37 31.08
CA TYR A 791 7.43 -16.62 30.35
C TYR A 791 6.73 -16.53 29.01
N MET A 792 7.40 -17.00 27.96
CA MET A 792 6.82 -17.16 26.64
C MET A 792 6.48 -18.62 26.40
N ILE A 793 5.34 -18.86 25.79
CA ILE A 793 4.98 -20.17 25.26
C ILE A 793 4.77 -20.15 23.76
N ARG A 794 5.06 -21.29 23.13
CA ARG A 794 4.84 -21.54 21.71
C ARG A 794 4.57 -23.01 21.48
N PHE A 795 3.58 -23.33 20.68
CA PHE A 795 3.30 -24.70 20.24
C PHE A 795 4.04 -25.00 18.95
N THR A 796 4.53 -26.23 18.81
CA THR A 796 4.93 -26.82 17.53
C THR A 796 3.80 -27.73 17.06
N GLY A 797 3.45 -27.64 15.78
CA GLY A 797 2.32 -28.38 15.23
C GLY A 797 2.30 -28.35 13.71
N SER A 798 1.33 -29.03 13.11
CA SER A 798 1.14 -29.09 11.66
C SER A 798 -0.31 -28.78 11.29
N ASN A 799 -0.48 -28.08 10.16
CA ASN A 799 -1.76 -27.83 9.53
C ASN A 799 -1.64 -28.05 8.02
N GLY A 800 -2.08 -29.22 7.56
CA GLY A 800 -1.99 -29.62 6.16
C GLY A 800 -3.19 -29.24 5.30
N ASN A 801 -4.05 -28.31 5.75
CA ASN A 801 -5.22 -27.90 4.97
C ASN A 801 -4.87 -27.02 3.75
N GLY A 802 -5.52 -27.29 2.61
CA GLY A 802 -5.46 -26.46 1.40
C GLY A 802 -4.08 -26.40 0.74
N PRO A 803 -3.88 -25.55 -0.28
CA PRO A 803 -2.53 -25.09 -0.59
C PRO A 803 -2.02 -24.16 0.52
N HIS A 804 -0.70 -24.08 0.67
CA HIS A 804 -0.01 -23.13 1.55
C HIS A 804 -0.66 -21.72 1.51
N ASP A 805 -0.72 -21.03 2.64
CA ASP A 805 -1.32 -19.69 2.82
C ASP A 805 -2.85 -19.59 2.70
N THR A 806 -3.61 -20.69 2.80
CA THR A 806 -5.08 -20.63 2.60
C THR A 806 -5.89 -20.63 3.89
N PHE A 807 -5.39 -21.26 4.96
CA PHE A 807 -6.12 -21.42 6.22
C PHE A 807 -5.20 -21.12 7.41
N CYS A 808 -5.82 -20.76 8.53
CA CYS A 808 -5.13 -20.58 9.80
C CYS A 808 -5.98 -21.23 10.90
N THR A 809 -5.36 -22.04 11.75
CA THR A 809 -5.99 -22.60 12.94
C THR A 809 -6.07 -21.52 14.01
N ILE A 810 -7.15 -21.50 14.78
CA ILE A 810 -7.38 -20.57 15.88
C ILE A 810 -7.89 -21.37 17.09
N ARG A 811 -7.27 -21.19 18.25
CA ARG A 811 -7.69 -21.78 19.53
C ARG A 811 -7.64 -20.74 20.63
N SER A 812 -8.69 -20.71 21.45
CA SER A 812 -8.70 -19.96 22.70
C SER A 812 -7.78 -20.63 23.72
N LEU A 813 -6.92 -19.84 24.37
CA LEU A 813 -5.94 -20.29 25.35
C LEU A 813 -6.35 -19.83 26.75
N PHE A 814 -6.46 -20.79 27.67
CA PHE A 814 -6.75 -20.53 29.07
C PHE A 814 -5.53 -20.81 29.93
N LEU A 815 -5.23 -19.91 30.87
CA LEU A 815 -4.27 -20.11 31.95
C LEU A 815 -5.03 -20.19 33.28
N ASP A 816 -4.91 -21.34 33.96
CA ASP A 816 -5.59 -21.62 35.24
C ASP A 816 -7.11 -21.37 35.17
N GLY A 817 -7.71 -21.75 34.03
CA GLY A 817 -9.15 -21.61 33.78
C GLY A 817 -9.62 -20.21 33.39
N LYS A 818 -8.71 -19.23 33.25
CA LYS A 818 -9.03 -17.89 32.76
C LYS A 818 -8.59 -17.74 31.32
N ASP A 819 -9.47 -17.18 30.49
CA ASP A 819 -9.12 -16.81 29.12
C ASP A 819 -7.96 -15.83 29.12
N TYR A 820 -6.91 -16.15 28.37
CA TYR A 820 -5.68 -15.38 28.30
C TYR A 820 -5.45 -14.80 26.91
N GLY A 821 -5.95 -15.45 25.85
CA GLY A 821 -5.72 -15.02 24.48
C GLY A 821 -5.87 -16.16 23.50
N THR A 822 -5.23 -16.02 22.34
CA THR A 822 -5.43 -16.93 21.21
C THR A 822 -4.11 -17.50 20.70
N VAL A 823 -4.14 -18.79 20.34
CA VAL A 823 -3.07 -19.49 19.64
C VAL A 823 -3.49 -19.72 18.19
N ILE A 824 -2.58 -19.40 17.26
CA ILE A 824 -2.79 -19.53 15.83
C ILE A 824 -1.67 -20.34 15.17
N LEU A 825 -2.04 -21.13 14.14
CA LEU A 825 -1.08 -21.87 13.31
C LEU A 825 -1.51 -21.81 11.83
N GLU A 826 -0.66 -21.25 10.98
CA GLU A 826 -0.91 -21.19 9.55
C GLU A 826 -0.85 -22.56 8.87
N ALA A 827 -1.60 -22.72 7.77
CA ALA A 827 -1.60 -23.94 6.98
C ALA A 827 -0.49 -23.94 5.93
N TYR A 828 0.23 -25.06 5.85
CA TYR A 828 1.32 -25.28 4.90
C TYR A 828 0.92 -26.19 3.72
N GLY A 829 -0.26 -26.82 3.80
CA GLY A 829 -0.73 -27.78 2.78
C GLY A 829 -0.03 -29.13 2.80
N ASP A 830 0.79 -29.38 3.83
CA ASP A 830 1.43 -30.66 4.11
C ASP A 830 1.36 -30.96 5.61
N TRP A 831 0.80 -32.11 5.98
CA TRP A 831 0.68 -32.58 7.37
C TRP A 831 2.00 -33.10 7.96
N ALA A 832 3.02 -33.29 7.13
CA ALA A 832 4.38 -33.64 7.55
C ALA A 832 5.27 -32.41 7.80
N GLU A 833 4.79 -31.20 7.46
CA GLU A 833 5.49 -29.95 7.75
C GLU A 833 5.12 -29.45 9.15
N TRP A 834 6.08 -29.49 10.08
CA TRP A 834 5.91 -29.07 11.47
C TRP A 834 6.44 -27.66 11.66
N THR A 835 5.54 -26.75 11.98
CA THR A 835 5.85 -25.33 12.16
C THR A 835 5.43 -24.88 13.56
N HIS A 836 5.45 -23.58 13.81
CA HIS A 836 5.30 -23.06 15.15
C HIS A 836 4.19 -22.01 15.19
N SER A 837 3.42 -22.03 16.29
CA SER A 837 2.37 -21.05 16.54
C SER A 837 2.91 -19.65 16.80
N ASN A 838 2.01 -18.67 17.03
CA ASN A 838 2.41 -17.39 17.60
C ASN A 838 3.00 -17.56 19.01
N HIS A 839 3.74 -16.55 19.44
CA HIS A 839 4.24 -16.43 20.80
C HIS A 839 3.11 -15.88 21.69
N VAL A 840 3.01 -16.43 22.89
CA VAL A 840 2.13 -15.89 23.95
C VAL A 840 2.98 -15.65 25.18
N ILE A 841 2.95 -14.42 25.70
CA ILE A 841 3.78 -14.00 26.83
C ILE A 841 2.92 -13.87 28.07
N PHE A 842 3.26 -14.63 29.10
CA PHE A 842 2.74 -14.53 30.46
C PHE A 842 3.61 -13.57 31.27
N HIS A 843 3.05 -12.41 31.61
CA HIS A 843 3.73 -11.41 32.43
C HIS A 843 3.58 -11.73 33.91
N ASN A 844 4.69 -11.70 34.66
CA ASN A 844 4.73 -11.92 36.11
C ASN A 844 4.06 -13.23 36.56
N LEU A 845 4.26 -14.31 35.81
CA LEU A 845 3.75 -15.64 36.16
C LEU A 845 4.39 -16.11 37.47
N SER A 846 3.59 -16.67 38.38
CA SER A 846 4.09 -17.16 39.67
C SER A 846 4.88 -18.46 39.52
N ALA A 847 5.76 -18.75 40.49
CA ALA A 847 6.35 -20.08 40.59
C ALA A 847 5.30 -21.12 41.01
N GLY A 848 5.43 -22.34 40.49
CA GLY A 848 4.55 -23.45 40.80
C GLY A 848 3.93 -24.10 39.57
N LYS A 849 2.90 -24.90 39.81
CA LYS A 849 2.15 -25.59 38.75
C LYS A 849 1.05 -24.70 38.20
N HIS A 850 0.95 -24.66 36.88
CA HIS A 850 -0.09 -23.96 36.14
C HIS A 850 -0.71 -24.91 35.12
N THR A 851 -1.99 -24.71 34.81
CA THR A 851 -2.68 -25.49 33.77
C THR A 851 -2.95 -24.60 32.56
N LEU A 852 -2.44 -25.01 31.40
CA LEU A 852 -2.74 -24.40 30.11
C LEU A 852 -3.75 -25.25 29.36
N SER A 853 -4.87 -24.66 28.94
CA SER A 853 -5.88 -25.36 28.15
C SER A 853 -6.10 -24.68 26.81
N LEU A 854 -6.02 -25.45 25.73
CA LEU A 854 -6.43 -25.04 24.39
C LEU A 854 -7.86 -25.51 24.14
N LYS A 855 -8.73 -24.60 23.70
CA LYS A 855 -10.14 -24.90 23.42
C LYS A 855 -10.56 -24.33 22.08
N PHE A 856 -11.48 -25.02 21.42
CA PHE A 856 -12.09 -24.53 20.19
C PHE A 856 -13.49 -23.97 20.46
N ASN A 857 -13.69 -22.69 20.15
CA ASN A 857 -14.97 -21.98 20.22
C ASN A 857 -15.73 -22.16 21.55
N PRO A 858 -15.07 -21.96 22.71
CA PRO A 858 -15.69 -22.21 24.03
C PRO A 858 -16.88 -21.28 24.33
N GLU A 859 -17.00 -20.13 23.65
CA GLU A 859 -18.14 -19.21 23.77
C GLU A 859 -19.35 -19.61 22.92
N GLU A 860 -19.22 -20.61 22.04
CA GLU A 860 -20.21 -21.02 21.04
C GLU A 860 -20.64 -19.86 20.10
N ARG A 861 -19.72 -18.93 19.81
CA ARG A 861 -19.97 -17.71 19.00
C ARG A 861 -19.27 -17.69 17.64
N GLY A 862 -18.38 -18.63 17.38
CA GLY A 862 -17.58 -18.72 16.17
C GLY A 862 -16.38 -17.77 16.14
N PHE A 863 -15.89 -17.33 17.30
CA PHE A 863 -14.71 -16.46 17.38
C PHE A 863 -13.46 -17.17 16.85
N ASP A 864 -13.33 -18.46 17.15
CA ASP A 864 -12.23 -19.29 16.68
C ASP A 864 -12.40 -19.76 15.23
N ASN A 865 -13.39 -19.27 14.47
CA ASN A 865 -13.54 -19.63 13.06
C ASN A 865 -12.60 -18.83 12.17
N ASN A 866 -11.88 -19.50 11.27
CA ASN A 866 -11.08 -18.82 10.26
C ASN A 866 -11.93 -18.37 9.07
N MET A 867 -11.36 -17.50 8.24
CA MET A 867 -11.99 -17.03 7.00
C MET A 867 -11.05 -17.32 5.84
N SER A 868 -11.47 -18.16 4.90
CA SER A 868 -10.73 -18.41 3.66
C SER A 868 -11.53 -17.95 2.45
N PHE A 869 -10.85 -17.78 1.32
CA PHE A 869 -11.45 -17.48 0.01
C PHE A 869 -12.61 -18.42 -0.34
N ASN A 870 -12.56 -19.68 0.11
CA ASN A 870 -13.59 -20.69 -0.15
C ASN A 870 -14.80 -20.63 0.80
N LYS A 871 -14.83 -19.69 1.76
CA LYS A 871 -15.85 -19.56 2.82
C LYS A 871 -16.08 -20.85 3.63
N LYS A 872 -15.09 -21.75 3.63
CA LYS A 872 -15.07 -22.95 4.47
C LYS A 872 -14.23 -22.68 5.71
N ASN A 873 -14.75 -23.08 6.87
CA ASN A 873 -14.00 -23.09 8.11
C ASN A 873 -13.26 -24.42 8.22
N LEU A 874 -11.96 -24.43 7.95
CA LEU A 874 -11.09 -25.60 8.12
C LEU A 874 -10.03 -25.26 9.16
N ASN A 875 -10.25 -25.71 10.39
CA ASN A 875 -9.56 -25.23 11.59
C ASN A 875 -8.82 -26.36 12.33
N ASP A 876 -8.42 -27.37 11.57
CA ASP A 876 -7.82 -28.60 12.06
C ASP A 876 -6.31 -28.42 12.22
N TRP A 877 -5.71 -29.05 13.23
CA TRP A 877 -4.26 -29.11 13.36
C TRP A 877 -3.79 -30.34 14.16
N PHE A 878 -2.50 -30.65 14.01
CA PHE A 878 -1.76 -31.60 14.83
C PHE A 878 -0.88 -30.84 15.80
N ILE A 879 -0.89 -31.23 17.07
CA ILE A 879 -0.08 -30.61 18.12
C ILE A 879 1.02 -31.60 18.51
N ASP A 880 2.28 -31.19 18.34
CA ASP A 880 3.47 -31.99 18.69
C ASP A 880 3.84 -31.73 20.16
N TYR A 881 4.31 -30.53 20.45
CA TYR A 881 4.71 -30.15 21.80
C TYR A 881 4.52 -28.67 22.08
N LEU A 882 4.52 -28.35 23.37
CA LEU A 882 4.59 -27.00 23.91
C LEU A 882 6.02 -26.69 24.38
N THR A 883 6.56 -25.55 23.97
CA THR A 883 7.80 -24.99 24.53
C THR A 883 7.45 -23.87 25.50
N VAL A 884 8.02 -23.90 26.70
CA VAL A 884 7.93 -22.85 27.73
C VAL A 884 9.33 -22.28 27.95
N VAL A 885 9.47 -20.97 27.81
CA VAL A 885 10.76 -20.26 27.86
C VAL A 885 10.67 -19.11 28.84
N ARG A 886 11.74 -18.88 29.60
CA ARG A 886 11.87 -17.64 30.39
C ARG A 886 12.37 -16.49 29.52
N LEU A 887 11.67 -15.35 29.61
CA LEU A 887 12.11 -14.07 29.05
C LEU A 887 12.86 -13.23 30.09
#